data_AF-A0A2E5E3Y8-F1
#
_entry.id   AF-A0A2E5E3Y8-F1
#
_cell.length_a   1.000
_cell.length_b   1.000
_cell.length_c   1.000
_cell.angle_alpha   90.00
_cell.angle_beta   90.00
_cell.angle_gamma   90.00
#
_symmetry.space_group_name_H-M   'P 1'
#
loop_
_entity.id
_entity.type
_entity.pdbx_description
1 polymer ?
#
loop_
_entity_poly.entity_id
_entity_poly.type
_entity_poly.pdbx_seq_one_letter_code
_entity_poly.pdbx_strand_id
1 'polypeptide(L)'
;MDIARISFVLLFLSGTCLADRTADQYRKAFESIDDDWMDQISDHTEVLTHSLRQPPCLEVWFAKAGSLLDKIAGPAAAENCDWEVDLSEGLEVELPHLGSLRDITRVIRADAERNMILGNSDLVADRIEMLYRISAHVGPPTLISSLLASAILMEANVLLDDAISKGMIQPAHAQQILRSMKGLDPEDPLGMTAGLESEQMFAMIVIDDFYEEIGSDGPIVEEADREAMVRTATEMHLPPGDYEWLFAGKAAVKSLFERYYTELLTIWKNRSTNDVEAESLKLEQRVMAGEFSQLAMLLAVNLSKAMQRVMEVEEQIQELLPRLQMLSDGQTTAGVPENAASIYARAIELAQSSKDDWRRNAIVRDQVINELYLAQLAKTCSFPEPEDVPRAIDEDKLLWTAPVIPWWLPSMDQFITEFVSISDQERESDRLENALANLISAINIIQHLIQCSNLSAAVVAANRISLILDRIRSMEQAGLSPDDAARLLAALQDIPTADPFGIQAASRRSFQRLDHHLADLAARDLLPSHELKSNPEHLLYLTAWLRDLPAATSLDETYFGVECDWPDGESAMACPPFNQGAIDAAATDGTQATEAWTFKVNMPIESASDICSTNPQQLVDEARKQLIEMRRSLRQLASG
;
A
#
# COMPACT_ATOMS: atom_id res chain seq x y z
N MET A 1 8.13 -59.29 16.35
CA MET A 1 8.61 -57.89 16.45
C MET A 1 8.07 -57.20 15.23
N ASP A 2 6.97 -56.45 15.41
CA ASP A 2 6.06 -56.05 14.33
C ASP A 2 6.64 -54.96 13.42
N ILE A 3 6.60 -55.22 12.11
CA ILE A 3 6.94 -54.26 11.06
C ILE A 3 6.14 -52.95 11.21
N ALA A 4 4.91 -53.03 11.72
CA ALA A 4 4.07 -51.86 12.02
C ALA A 4 4.68 -50.93 13.11
N ARG A 5 5.38 -51.46 14.12
CA ARG A 5 6.04 -50.64 15.15
C ARG A 5 7.33 -49.98 14.62
N ILE A 6 8.03 -50.65 13.71
CA ILE A 6 9.24 -50.08 13.07
C ILE A 6 8.84 -48.96 12.09
N SER A 7 7.76 -49.13 11.32
CA SER A 7 7.24 -48.07 10.45
C SER A 7 6.71 -46.87 11.24
N PHE A 8 6.08 -47.07 12.40
CA PHE A 8 5.60 -45.97 13.25
C PHE A 8 6.75 -45.16 13.85
N VAL A 9 7.83 -45.84 14.31
CA VAL A 9 9.02 -45.16 14.84
C VAL A 9 9.80 -44.43 13.74
N LEU A 10 9.89 -44.97 12.53
CA LEU A 10 10.55 -44.30 11.41
C LEU A 10 9.77 -43.07 10.91
N LEU A 11 8.44 -43.11 10.92
CA LEU A 11 7.59 -41.93 10.61
C LEU A 11 7.75 -40.82 11.66
N PHE A 12 7.79 -41.18 12.95
CA PHE A 12 8.02 -40.21 14.03
C PHE A 12 9.42 -39.58 13.97
N LEU A 13 10.46 -40.39 13.73
CA LEU A 13 11.84 -39.89 13.61
C LEU A 13 12.07 -39.04 12.34
N SER A 14 11.31 -39.28 11.27
CA SER A 14 11.41 -38.44 10.06
C SER A 14 10.76 -37.06 10.23
N GLY A 15 9.71 -36.94 11.06
CA GLY A 15 9.01 -35.69 11.31
C GLY A 15 9.84 -34.71 12.14
N THR A 16 10.46 -35.18 13.23
CA THR A 16 11.26 -34.33 14.12
C THR A 16 12.52 -33.80 13.42
N CYS A 17 13.25 -34.63 12.66
CA CYS A 17 14.43 -34.17 11.91
C CYS A 17 14.14 -33.19 10.75
N LEU A 18 12.88 -33.02 10.35
CA LEU A 18 12.49 -32.04 9.32
C LEU A 18 12.17 -30.68 9.94
N ALA A 19 11.56 -30.63 11.13
CA ALA A 19 11.25 -29.39 11.83
C ALA A 19 12.52 -28.60 12.20
N ASP A 20 13.55 -29.30 12.70
CA ASP A 20 14.86 -28.72 13.06
C ASP A 20 15.52 -28.00 11.86
N ARG A 21 15.22 -28.43 10.62
CA ARG A 21 15.82 -27.84 9.42
C ARG A 21 15.16 -26.53 9.00
N THR A 22 13.93 -26.26 9.42
CA THR A 22 13.19 -25.05 9.00
C THR A 22 13.74 -23.82 9.71
N ALA A 23 13.88 -23.87 11.04
CA ALA A 23 14.46 -22.77 11.81
C ALA A 23 15.90 -22.46 11.39
N ASP A 24 16.72 -23.48 11.12
CA ASP A 24 18.07 -23.32 10.59
C ASP A 24 18.12 -22.63 9.22
N GLN A 25 17.12 -22.87 8.36
CA GLN A 25 17.02 -22.19 7.08
C GLN A 25 16.64 -20.72 7.25
N TYR A 26 15.73 -20.41 8.17
CA TYR A 26 15.43 -19.03 8.54
C TYR A 26 16.65 -18.30 9.09
N ARG A 27 17.36 -18.89 10.06
CA ARG A 27 18.59 -18.30 10.63
C ARG A 27 19.61 -17.94 9.55
N LYS A 28 19.84 -18.82 8.57
CA LYS A 28 20.71 -18.55 7.41
C LYS A 28 20.19 -17.45 6.49
N ALA A 29 18.87 -17.30 6.37
CA ALA A 29 18.30 -16.20 5.63
C ALA A 29 18.45 -14.87 6.40
N PHE A 30 18.29 -14.89 7.73
CA PHE A 30 18.47 -13.74 8.61
C PHE A 30 19.90 -13.19 8.55
N GLU A 31 20.91 -14.05 8.41
CA GLU A 31 22.31 -13.64 8.19
C GLU A 31 22.53 -12.81 6.92
N SER A 32 21.54 -12.74 6.00
CA SER A 32 21.60 -11.88 4.82
C SER A 32 20.75 -10.61 4.90
N ILE A 33 20.11 -10.37 6.05
CA ILE A 33 19.50 -9.08 6.36
C ILE A 33 20.63 -8.08 6.60
N ASP A 34 20.53 -6.92 5.95
CA ASP A 34 21.46 -5.80 6.11
C ASP A 34 20.61 -4.56 6.33
N ASP A 35 20.84 -3.91 7.48
CA ASP A 35 19.97 -2.88 8.04
C ASP A 35 19.81 -1.69 7.07
N ASP A 36 20.86 -1.35 6.32
CA ASP A 36 20.87 -0.20 5.41
C ASP A 36 19.75 -0.30 4.37
N TRP A 37 19.63 -1.43 3.66
CA TRP A 37 18.59 -1.55 2.62
C TRP A 37 17.21 -1.89 3.19
N MET A 38 17.15 -2.50 4.37
CA MET A 38 15.91 -2.77 5.10
C MET A 38 15.21 -1.47 5.49
N ASP A 39 15.97 -0.54 6.06
CA ASP A 39 15.49 0.78 6.42
C ASP A 39 15.03 1.53 5.16
N GLN A 40 15.80 1.45 4.07
CA GLN A 40 15.36 2.03 2.79
C GLN A 40 14.04 1.44 2.29
N ILE A 41 13.84 0.11 2.34
CA ILE A 41 12.56 -0.48 1.91
C ILE A 41 11.42 -0.09 2.86
N SER A 42 11.67 -0.10 4.17
CA SER A 42 10.68 0.27 5.18
C SER A 42 10.21 1.71 5.00
N ASP A 43 11.14 2.66 4.87
CA ASP A 43 10.85 4.09 4.70
C ASP A 43 10.07 4.38 3.41
N HIS A 44 10.22 3.53 2.39
CA HIS A 44 9.57 3.72 1.10
C HIS A 44 8.32 2.84 0.90
N THR A 45 7.98 1.96 1.85
CA THR A 45 6.76 1.13 1.74
C THR A 45 5.52 2.00 1.69
N GLU A 46 5.45 3.06 2.48
CA GLU A 46 4.33 4.02 2.44
C GLU A 46 4.22 4.72 1.07
N VAL A 47 5.36 5.04 0.44
CA VAL A 47 5.38 5.59 -0.92
C VAL A 47 4.82 4.57 -1.92
N LEU A 48 5.18 3.29 -1.81
CA LEU A 48 4.69 2.23 -2.68
C LEU A 48 3.19 2.00 -2.55
N THR A 49 2.66 2.00 -1.33
CA THR A 49 1.21 1.84 -1.07
C THR A 49 0.38 2.85 -1.87
N HIS A 50 0.91 4.05 -2.07
CA HIS A 50 0.25 5.12 -2.82
C HIS A 50 0.78 5.32 -4.24
N SER A 51 1.75 4.53 -4.70
CA SER A 51 2.34 4.72 -6.03
C SER A 51 1.60 3.92 -7.11
N LEU A 52 1.45 4.50 -8.32
CA LEU A 52 1.03 3.76 -9.52
C LEU A 52 2.20 3.26 -10.37
N ARG A 53 3.42 3.67 -10.06
CA ARG A 53 4.65 3.21 -10.71
C ARG A 53 5.72 3.07 -9.65
N GLN A 54 6.53 2.03 -9.76
CA GLN A 54 7.64 1.84 -8.85
C GLN A 54 8.73 2.90 -9.10
N PRO A 55 9.22 3.58 -8.05
CA PRO A 55 10.42 4.42 -8.17
C PRO A 55 11.62 3.57 -8.58
N PRO A 56 12.35 3.91 -9.66
CA PRO A 56 13.47 3.09 -10.14
C PRO A 56 14.63 2.96 -9.15
N CYS A 57 14.84 3.96 -8.30
CA CYS A 57 15.86 3.87 -7.25
C CYS A 57 15.57 2.75 -6.25
N LEU A 58 14.32 2.27 -6.14
CA LEU A 58 13.99 1.10 -5.33
C LEU A 58 14.34 -0.23 -5.99
N GLU A 59 14.52 -0.30 -7.31
CA GLU A 59 14.87 -1.56 -8.00
C GLU A 59 16.17 -2.16 -7.48
N VAL A 60 17.16 -1.33 -7.14
CA VAL A 60 18.43 -1.81 -6.58
C VAL A 60 18.21 -2.50 -5.23
N TRP A 61 17.33 -1.95 -4.41
CA TRP A 61 16.99 -2.52 -3.10
C TRP A 61 16.12 -3.77 -3.24
N PHE A 62 15.14 -3.76 -4.15
CA PHE A 62 14.31 -4.93 -4.43
C PHE A 62 15.07 -6.08 -5.09
N ALA A 63 16.12 -5.80 -5.86
CA ALA A 63 17.02 -6.83 -6.36
C ALA A 63 17.77 -7.55 -5.21
N LYS A 64 18.16 -6.81 -4.17
CA LYS A 64 18.74 -7.40 -2.95
C LYS A 64 17.68 -8.17 -2.15
N ALA A 65 16.50 -7.58 -1.96
CA ALA A 65 15.38 -8.21 -1.29
C ALA A 65 14.96 -9.52 -1.97
N GLY A 66 14.98 -9.59 -3.31
CA GLY A 66 14.66 -10.79 -4.07
C GLY A 66 15.50 -12.00 -3.66
N SER A 67 16.81 -11.80 -3.43
CA SER A 67 17.71 -12.86 -2.94
C SER A 67 17.34 -13.33 -1.52
N LEU A 68 16.91 -12.43 -0.64
CA LEU A 68 16.40 -12.80 0.68
C LEU A 68 15.07 -13.57 0.56
N LEU A 69 14.14 -13.07 -0.24
CA LEU A 69 12.82 -13.66 -0.46
C LEU A 69 12.92 -15.08 -1.03
N ASP A 70 13.85 -15.31 -1.96
CA ASP A 70 14.14 -16.65 -2.49
C ASP A 70 14.63 -17.62 -1.39
N LYS A 71 15.45 -17.14 -0.45
CA LYS A 71 15.92 -17.94 0.70
C LYS A 71 14.81 -18.22 1.71
N ILE A 72 13.85 -17.30 1.85
CA ILE A 72 12.71 -17.42 2.78
C ILE A 72 11.58 -18.29 2.20
N ALA A 73 11.41 -18.32 0.89
CA ALA A 73 10.33 -19.07 0.24
C ALA A 73 10.34 -20.57 0.60
N GLY A 74 11.53 -21.18 0.68
CA GLY A 74 11.72 -22.57 1.09
C GLY A 74 11.22 -22.87 2.52
N PRO A 75 11.80 -22.26 3.57
CA PRO A 75 11.36 -22.48 4.94
C PRO A 75 9.93 -22.00 5.19
N ALA A 76 9.45 -20.93 4.55
CA ALA A 76 8.05 -20.52 4.66
C ALA A 76 7.08 -21.58 4.10
N ALA A 77 7.48 -22.35 3.09
CA ALA A 77 6.64 -23.43 2.56
C ALA A 77 6.57 -24.69 3.45
N ALA A 78 7.40 -24.79 4.49
CA ALA A 78 7.35 -25.89 5.44
C ALA A 78 6.01 -25.93 6.19
N GLU A 79 5.62 -27.11 6.67
CA GLU A 79 4.37 -27.27 7.44
C GLU A 79 4.56 -26.87 8.92
N ASN A 80 5.78 -27.05 9.44
CA ASN A 80 6.11 -26.76 10.83
C ASN A 80 7.50 -26.12 10.92
N CYS A 81 7.67 -25.27 11.93
CA CYS A 81 8.94 -24.66 12.29
C CYS A 81 9.12 -24.73 13.81
N ASP A 82 10.09 -25.52 14.27
CA ASP A 82 10.49 -25.57 15.68
C ASP A 82 11.76 -24.74 15.86
N TRP A 83 11.70 -23.73 16.73
CA TRP A 83 12.83 -22.85 17.02
C TRP A 83 13.73 -23.36 18.14
N GLU A 84 13.39 -24.50 18.75
CA GLU A 84 14.12 -25.12 19.86
C GLU A 84 14.25 -24.18 21.08
N VAL A 85 13.22 -23.38 21.31
CA VAL A 85 13.17 -22.41 22.43
C VAL A 85 12.91 -23.16 23.74
N ASP A 86 13.76 -22.93 24.73
CA ASP A 86 13.60 -23.50 26.07
C ASP A 86 12.66 -22.64 26.92
N LEU A 87 11.37 -23.00 26.93
CA LEU A 87 10.36 -22.31 27.74
C LEU A 87 10.54 -22.51 29.26
N SER A 88 11.48 -23.38 29.69
CA SER A 88 11.75 -23.56 31.11
C SER A 88 12.51 -22.38 31.74
N GLU A 89 13.09 -21.50 30.92
CA GLU A 89 13.77 -20.26 31.36
C GLU A 89 12.78 -19.15 31.78
N GLY A 90 11.47 -19.38 31.68
CA GLY A 90 10.46 -18.45 32.18
C GLY A 90 10.51 -17.10 31.46
N LEU A 91 10.62 -15.99 32.20
CA LEU A 91 10.74 -14.64 31.62
C LEU A 91 12.12 -14.34 31.00
N GLU A 92 13.12 -15.16 31.28
CA GLU A 92 14.46 -15.00 30.69
C GLU A 92 14.56 -15.61 29.28
N VAL A 93 13.50 -16.27 28.81
CA VAL A 93 13.47 -16.92 27.50
C VAL A 93 13.78 -15.92 26.38
N GLU A 94 14.84 -16.19 25.63
CA GLU A 94 15.19 -15.37 24.47
C GLU A 94 14.42 -15.80 23.22
N LEU A 95 13.84 -14.82 22.52
CA LEU A 95 13.10 -15.04 21.27
C LEU A 95 13.74 -14.22 20.12
N PRO A 96 15.03 -14.46 19.79
CA PRO A 96 15.80 -13.59 18.91
C PRO A 96 15.25 -13.55 17.47
N HIS A 97 14.52 -14.59 17.04
CA HIS A 97 13.94 -14.69 15.70
C HIS A 97 12.76 -13.75 15.47
N LEU A 98 12.06 -13.29 16.52
CA LEU A 98 10.86 -12.46 16.37
C LEU A 98 11.16 -11.11 15.68
N GLY A 99 12.32 -10.50 15.98
CA GLY A 99 12.78 -9.28 15.31
C GLY A 99 12.94 -9.49 13.81
N SER A 100 13.71 -10.50 13.42
CA SER A 100 13.97 -10.83 12.02
C SER A 100 12.70 -11.22 11.25
N LEU A 101 11.75 -11.92 11.88
CA LEU A 101 10.46 -12.24 11.25
C LEU A 101 9.62 -10.98 10.98
N ARG A 102 9.64 -9.99 11.88
CA ARG A 102 8.99 -8.69 11.66
C ARG A 102 9.63 -7.96 10.50
N ASP A 103 10.95 -7.96 10.43
CA ASP A 103 11.69 -7.29 9.36
C ASP A 103 11.41 -7.94 8.00
N ILE A 104 11.46 -9.26 7.92
CA ILE A 104 11.10 -9.99 6.70
C ILE A 104 9.65 -9.74 6.28
N THR A 105 8.73 -9.62 7.24
CA THR A 105 7.32 -9.29 6.94
C THR A 105 7.21 -7.94 6.22
N ARG A 106 7.96 -6.93 6.66
CA ARG A 106 8.00 -5.61 5.99
C ARG A 106 8.52 -5.72 4.56
N VAL A 107 9.58 -6.49 4.35
CA VAL A 107 10.15 -6.72 3.00
C VAL A 107 9.17 -7.45 2.09
N ILE A 108 8.54 -8.52 2.58
CA ILE A 108 7.53 -9.28 1.84
C ILE A 108 6.37 -8.37 1.45
N ARG A 109 5.89 -7.54 2.39
CA ARG A 109 4.85 -6.55 2.13
C ARG A 109 5.26 -5.57 1.04
N ALA A 110 6.43 -4.94 1.18
CA ALA A 110 6.91 -3.97 0.21
C ALA A 110 7.08 -4.59 -1.19
N ASP A 111 7.58 -5.84 -1.28
CA ASP A 111 7.70 -6.54 -2.56
C ASP A 111 6.32 -6.95 -3.11
N ALA A 112 5.35 -7.27 -2.26
CA ALA A 112 3.97 -7.50 -2.71
C ALA A 112 3.36 -6.23 -3.31
N GLU A 113 3.46 -5.08 -2.63
CA GLU A 113 2.96 -3.79 -3.12
C GLU A 113 3.65 -3.39 -4.43
N ARG A 114 4.98 -3.56 -4.51
CA ARG A 114 5.73 -3.41 -5.75
C ARG A 114 5.16 -4.29 -6.86
N ASN A 115 4.96 -5.57 -6.61
CA ASN A 115 4.43 -6.48 -7.63
C ASN A 115 2.96 -6.18 -7.98
N MET A 116 2.20 -5.55 -7.08
CA MET A 116 0.88 -5.03 -7.43
C MET A 116 0.97 -3.90 -8.44
N ILE A 117 1.93 -2.98 -8.26
CA ILE A 117 2.20 -1.89 -9.18
C ILE A 117 2.61 -2.42 -10.56
N LEU A 118 3.50 -3.42 -10.59
CA LEU A 118 3.98 -4.06 -11.81
C LEU A 118 2.96 -5.03 -12.45
N GLY A 119 1.77 -5.18 -11.88
CA GLY A 119 0.76 -6.10 -12.40
C GLY A 119 1.12 -7.59 -12.27
N ASN A 120 2.14 -7.95 -11.50
CA ASN A 120 2.63 -9.32 -11.32
C ASN A 120 1.76 -10.10 -10.32
N SER A 121 0.55 -10.49 -10.73
CA SER A 121 -0.43 -11.18 -9.88
C SER A 121 0.09 -12.43 -9.19
N ASP A 122 0.93 -13.21 -9.86
CA ASP A 122 1.44 -14.48 -9.35
C ASP A 122 2.37 -14.24 -8.15
N LEU A 123 3.29 -13.28 -8.28
CA LEU A 123 4.18 -12.90 -7.19
C LEU A 123 3.42 -12.26 -6.03
N VAL A 124 2.40 -11.44 -6.30
CA VAL A 124 1.52 -10.90 -5.24
C VAL A 124 0.88 -12.02 -4.44
N ALA A 125 0.30 -13.01 -5.11
CA ALA A 125 -0.31 -14.16 -4.46
C ALA A 125 0.72 -14.98 -3.66
N ASP A 126 1.92 -15.20 -4.20
CA ASP A 126 3.01 -15.90 -3.52
C ASP A 126 3.45 -15.17 -2.25
N ARG A 127 3.55 -13.83 -2.27
CA ARG A 127 3.91 -13.03 -1.08
C ARG A 127 2.82 -13.08 -0.01
N ILE A 128 1.55 -12.95 -0.41
CA ILE A 128 0.43 -13.07 0.53
C ILE A 128 0.43 -14.47 1.17
N GLU A 129 0.58 -15.54 0.37
CA GLU A 129 0.68 -16.91 0.89
C GLU A 129 1.85 -17.05 1.87
N MET A 130 3.01 -16.48 1.54
CA MET A 130 4.20 -16.50 2.37
C MET A 130 3.96 -15.85 3.73
N LEU A 131 3.27 -14.71 3.80
CA LEU A 131 2.92 -14.06 5.07
C LEU A 131 2.01 -14.93 5.95
N TYR A 132 0.97 -15.53 5.37
CA TYR A 132 0.10 -16.47 6.11
C TYR A 132 0.91 -17.64 6.67
N ARG A 133 1.84 -18.21 5.90
CA ARG A 133 2.67 -19.33 6.36
C ARG A 133 3.68 -18.91 7.44
N ILE A 134 4.33 -17.76 7.27
CA ILE A 134 5.28 -17.24 8.27
C ILE A 134 4.56 -16.96 9.60
N SER A 135 3.31 -16.50 9.57
CA SER A 135 2.54 -16.29 10.80
C SER A 135 2.36 -17.57 11.64
N ALA A 136 2.30 -18.74 10.99
CA ALA A 136 2.26 -20.04 11.66
C ALA A 136 3.64 -20.51 12.16
N HIS A 137 4.72 -19.85 11.73
CA HIS A 137 6.11 -20.17 12.11
C HIS A 137 6.68 -19.21 13.16
N VAL A 138 5.88 -18.32 13.76
CA VAL A 138 6.37 -17.32 14.73
C VAL A 138 7.03 -17.97 15.96
N GLY A 139 6.67 -19.19 16.31
CA GLY A 139 7.41 -20.05 17.22
C GLY A 139 6.55 -20.58 18.37
N PRO A 140 7.13 -20.80 19.57
CA PRO A 140 6.39 -21.38 20.68
C PRO A 140 5.20 -20.50 21.08
N PRO A 141 4.13 -21.08 21.67
CA PRO A 141 2.91 -20.36 21.99
C PRO A 141 3.10 -19.48 23.22
N THR A 142 3.73 -18.32 23.03
CA THR A 142 3.83 -17.23 24.02
C THR A 142 2.90 -16.10 23.62
N LEU A 143 2.55 -15.19 24.53
CA LEU A 143 1.71 -14.05 24.17
C LEU A 143 2.37 -13.17 23.11
N ILE A 144 3.68 -12.94 23.22
CA ILE A 144 4.41 -12.13 22.25
C ILE A 144 4.45 -12.80 20.86
N SER A 145 4.51 -14.13 20.81
CA SER A 145 4.36 -14.88 19.54
C SER A 145 2.99 -14.67 18.92
N SER A 146 1.91 -14.77 19.71
CA SER A 146 0.54 -14.52 19.22
C SER A 146 0.36 -13.09 18.70
N LEU A 147 0.96 -12.10 19.38
CA LEU A 147 0.94 -10.70 18.96
C LEU A 147 1.71 -10.47 17.66
N LEU A 148 2.88 -11.09 17.49
CA LEU A 148 3.61 -10.99 16.24
C LEU A 148 2.86 -11.71 15.11
N ALA A 149 2.32 -12.90 15.34
CA ALA A 149 1.49 -13.60 14.34
C ALA A 149 0.30 -12.75 13.90
N SER A 150 -0.38 -12.09 14.86
CA SER A 150 -1.47 -11.14 14.58
C SER A 150 -1.01 -9.98 13.71
N ALA A 151 0.15 -9.38 14.01
CA ALA A 151 0.70 -8.30 13.20
C ALA A 151 1.00 -8.76 11.76
N ILE A 152 1.62 -9.92 11.58
CA ILE A 152 1.94 -10.49 10.25
C ILE A 152 0.66 -10.77 9.47
N LEU A 153 -0.35 -11.37 10.10
CA LEU A 153 -1.63 -11.66 9.44
C LEU A 153 -2.40 -10.40 9.09
N MET A 154 -2.32 -9.35 9.89
CA MET A 154 -2.94 -8.08 9.53
C MET A 154 -2.31 -7.49 8.26
N GLU A 155 -0.98 -7.51 8.13
CA GLU A 155 -0.31 -7.10 6.89
C GLU A 155 -0.74 -7.95 5.69
N ALA A 156 -0.87 -9.26 5.87
CA ALA A 156 -1.37 -10.17 4.84
C ALA A 156 -2.81 -9.86 4.42
N ASN A 157 -3.69 -9.56 5.39
CA ASN A 157 -5.09 -9.24 5.15
C ASN A 157 -5.24 -7.92 4.37
N VAL A 158 -4.46 -6.89 4.73
CA VAL A 158 -4.44 -5.59 4.02
C VAL A 158 -4.01 -5.77 2.57
N LEU A 159 -2.91 -6.51 2.35
CA LEU A 159 -2.42 -6.81 0.99
C LEU A 159 -3.42 -7.62 0.18
N LEU A 160 -4.07 -8.60 0.81
CA LEU A 160 -5.08 -9.41 0.14
C LEU A 160 -6.29 -8.58 -0.28
N ASP A 161 -6.81 -7.73 0.59
CA ASP A 161 -7.96 -6.88 0.28
C ASP A 161 -7.63 -5.92 -0.88
N ASP A 162 -6.46 -5.28 -0.82
CA ASP A 162 -5.96 -4.41 -1.89
C ASP A 162 -5.79 -5.17 -3.22
N ALA A 163 -5.16 -6.35 -3.20
CA ALA A 163 -5.01 -7.20 -4.38
C ALA A 163 -6.37 -7.66 -4.96
N ILE A 164 -7.36 -7.99 -4.12
CA ILE A 164 -8.72 -8.31 -4.56
C ILE A 164 -9.36 -7.08 -5.21
N SER A 165 -9.25 -5.91 -4.60
CA SER A 165 -9.83 -4.65 -5.11
C SER A 165 -9.25 -4.26 -6.48
N LYS A 166 -7.95 -4.55 -6.69
CA LYS A 166 -7.22 -4.35 -7.95
C LYS A 166 -7.45 -5.46 -8.98
N GLY A 167 -8.21 -6.50 -8.62
CA GLY A 167 -8.50 -7.65 -9.49
C GLY A 167 -7.28 -8.52 -9.77
N MET A 168 -6.29 -8.54 -8.89
CA MET A 168 -5.05 -9.31 -9.04
C MET A 168 -5.16 -10.75 -8.53
N ILE A 169 -6.18 -11.05 -7.73
CA ILE A 169 -6.42 -12.40 -7.21
C ILE A 169 -7.31 -13.18 -8.17
N GLN A 170 -6.68 -14.04 -8.98
CA GLN A 170 -7.36 -14.99 -9.85
C GLN A 170 -7.85 -16.21 -9.06
N PRO A 171 -8.73 -17.07 -9.63
CA PRO A 171 -9.22 -18.26 -8.93
C PRO A 171 -8.12 -19.20 -8.43
N ALA A 172 -7.04 -19.37 -9.20
CA ALA A 172 -5.89 -20.18 -8.77
C ALA A 172 -5.15 -19.57 -7.57
N HIS A 173 -4.98 -18.24 -7.56
CA HIS A 173 -4.38 -17.50 -6.44
C HIS A 173 -5.24 -17.60 -5.19
N ALA A 174 -6.56 -17.42 -5.33
CA ALA A 174 -7.49 -17.59 -4.22
C ALA A 174 -7.43 -19.00 -3.63
N GLN A 175 -7.35 -20.04 -4.46
CA GLN A 175 -7.20 -21.42 -4.00
C GLN A 175 -5.85 -21.67 -3.30
N GLN A 176 -4.78 -21.02 -3.75
CA GLN A 176 -3.46 -21.07 -3.11
C GLN A 176 -3.50 -20.43 -1.71
N ILE A 177 -4.02 -19.22 -1.60
CA ILE A 177 -4.12 -18.48 -0.32
C ILE A 177 -5.09 -19.19 0.64
N LEU A 178 -6.21 -19.74 0.16
CA LEU A 178 -7.09 -20.56 0.99
C LEU A 178 -6.41 -21.78 1.58
N ARG A 179 -5.43 -22.38 0.87
CA ARG A 179 -4.70 -23.54 1.38
C ARG A 179 -3.77 -23.14 2.53
N SER A 180 -3.12 -21.97 2.48
CA SER A 180 -2.32 -21.49 3.61
C SER A 180 -3.20 -21.10 4.80
N MET A 181 -4.34 -20.43 4.57
CA MET A 181 -5.27 -20.08 5.65
C MET A 181 -5.89 -21.30 6.33
N LYS A 182 -6.13 -22.40 5.61
CA LYS A 182 -6.62 -23.67 6.18
C LYS A 182 -5.61 -24.36 7.11
N GLY A 183 -4.34 -23.95 7.07
CA GLY A 183 -3.33 -24.41 8.03
C GLY A 183 -3.47 -23.76 9.41
N LEU A 184 -4.21 -22.66 9.51
CA LEU A 184 -4.50 -22.01 10.79
C LEU A 184 -5.55 -22.81 11.56
N ASP A 185 -5.42 -22.86 12.89
CA ASP A 185 -6.43 -23.44 13.77
C ASP A 185 -7.74 -22.63 13.64
N PRO A 186 -8.88 -23.25 13.28
CA PRO A 186 -10.13 -22.53 13.14
C PRO A 186 -10.67 -21.95 14.46
N GLU A 187 -10.27 -22.52 15.61
CA GLU A 187 -10.71 -22.08 16.94
C GLU A 187 -9.71 -21.14 17.62
N ASP A 188 -8.45 -21.10 17.18
CA ASP A 188 -7.40 -20.23 17.74
C ASP A 188 -6.29 -19.95 16.72
N PRO A 189 -6.59 -19.26 15.60
CA PRO A 189 -5.67 -19.12 14.46
C PRO A 189 -4.36 -18.41 14.79
N LEU A 190 -4.31 -17.70 15.93
CA LEU A 190 -3.19 -16.91 16.41
C LEU A 190 -2.53 -17.53 17.67
N GLY A 191 -3.01 -18.69 18.11
CA GLY A 191 -2.48 -19.43 19.27
C GLY A 191 -2.59 -18.67 20.60
N MET A 192 -3.53 -17.74 20.73
CA MET A 192 -3.67 -16.85 21.88
C MET A 192 -4.00 -17.60 23.17
N THR A 193 -4.76 -18.70 23.08
CA THR A 193 -5.09 -19.53 24.25
C THR A 193 -3.83 -20.14 24.84
N ALA A 194 -3.02 -20.78 23.98
CA ALA A 194 -1.77 -21.38 24.39
C ALA A 194 -0.74 -20.31 24.83
N GLY A 195 -0.75 -19.14 24.17
CA GLY A 195 0.00 -17.95 24.59
C GLY A 195 -0.31 -17.53 26.02
N LEU A 196 -1.58 -17.35 26.35
CA LEU A 196 -2.04 -16.99 27.71
C LEU A 196 -1.71 -18.08 28.75
N GLU A 197 -1.79 -19.36 28.38
CA GLU A 197 -1.41 -20.47 29.25
C GLU A 197 0.11 -20.48 29.53
N SER A 198 0.94 -20.14 28.54
CA SER A 198 2.39 -19.96 28.74
C SER A 198 2.72 -18.74 29.59
N GLU A 199 2.02 -17.61 29.41
CA GLU A 199 2.20 -16.44 30.29
C GLU A 199 1.86 -16.76 31.74
N GLN A 200 0.80 -17.53 31.97
CA GLN A 200 0.47 -18.03 33.30
C GLN A 200 1.62 -18.87 33.86
N MET A 201 2.17 -19.79 33.06
CA MET A 201 3.31 -20.62 33.45
C MET A 201 4.54 -19.78 33.79
N PHE A 202 4.90 -18.80 32.97
CA PHE A 202 6.04 -17.90 33.21
C PHE A 202 5.85 -17.10 34.49
N ALA A 203 4.65 -16.55 34.71
CA ALA A 203 4.34 -15.86 35.96
C ALA A 203 4.50 -16.79 37.18
N MET A 204 4.15 -18.08 37.07
CA MET A 204 4.34 -19.05 38.14
C MET A 204 5.82 -19.34 38.42
N ILE A 205 6.66 -19.45 37.39
CA ILE A 205 8.12 -19.66 37.50
C ILE A 205 8.75 -18.46 38.20
N VAL A 206 8.41 -17.24 37.78
CA VAL A 206 8.93 -16.00 38.39
C VAL A 206 8.56 -15.91 39.87
N ILE A 207 7.33 -16.30 40.23
CA ILE A 207 6.93 -16.36 41.64
C ILE A 207 7.71 -17.46 42.37
N ASP A 208 7.98 -18.61 41.75
CA ASP A 208 8.81 -19.65 42.36
C ASP A 208 10.22 -19.16 42.65
N ASP A 209 10.90 -18.60 41.65
CA ASP A 209 12.28 -18.13 41.71
C ASP A 209 12.44 -16.98 42.70
N PHE A 210 11.53 -16.01 42.67
CA PHE A 210 11.52 -14.89 43.61
C PHE A 210 11.47 -15.37 45.06
N TYR A 211 10.60 -16.34 45.37
CA TYR A 211 10.46 -16.86 46.73
C TYR A 211 11.60 -17.83 47.13
N GLU A 212 12.24 -18.50 46.15
CA GLU A 212 13.44 -19.31 46.38
C GLU A 212 14.65 -18.44 46.70
N GLU A 213 14.87 -17.34 45.97
CA GLU A 213 15.99 -16.42 46.15
C GLU A 213 15.99 -15.78 47.56
N ILE A 214 14.81 -15.46 48.09
CA ILE A 214 14.64 -14.88 49.42
C ILE A 214 14.62 -15.93 50.54
N GLY A 215 14.68 -17.23 50.23
CA GLY A 215 14.76 -18.32 51.21
C GLY A 215 13.53 -18.49 52.11
N SER A 216 12.36 -18.00 51.70
CA SER A 216 11.14 -18.04 52.53
C SER A 216 9.94 -18.57 51.74
N ASP A 217 9.54 -19.82 51.99
CA ASP A 217 8.27 -20.36 51.48
C ASP A 217 7.05 -19.93 52.32
N GLY A 218 7.23 -19.17 53.40
CA GLY A 218 6.24 -18.96 54.45
C GLY A 218 5.86 -17.48 54.71
N PRO A 219 4.70 -17.22 55.36
CA PRO A 219 4.25 -15.87 55.71
C PRO A 219 5.02 -15.23 56.88
N ILE A 220 6.04 -15.92 57.42
CA ILE A 220 6.91 -15.40 58.48
C ILE A 220 8.24 -15.06 57.83
N VAL A 221 8.39 -13.80 57.48
CA VAL A 221 9.59 -13.23 56.88
C VAL A 221 10.31 -12.47 57.99
N GLU A 222 11.59 -12.78 58.26
CA GLU A 222 12.36 -11.98 59.22
C GLU A 222 12.51 -10.55 58.68
N GLU A 223 12.69 -9.55 59.54
CA GLU A 223 12.77 -8.15 59.11
C GLU A 223 13.88 -7.93 58.05
N ALA A 224 14.99 -8.68 58.15
CA ALA A 224 16.07 -8.64 57.18
C ALA A 224 15.65 -9.16 55.79
N ASP A 225 14.83 -10.21 55.74
CA ASP A 225 14.28 -10.77 54.51
C ASP A 225 13.24 -9.82 53.91
N ARG A 226 12.49 -9.10 54.76
CA ARG A 226 11.54 -8.05 54.34
C ARG A 226 12.26 -6.87 53.65
N GLU A 227 13.37 -6.40 54.20
CA GLU A 227 14.20 -5.38 53.55
C GLU A 227 14.80 -5.88 52.22
N ALA A 228 15.22 -7.15 52.15
CA ALA A 228 15.72 -7.76 50.92
C ALA A 228 14.63 -7.84 49.84
N MET A 229 13.43 -8.28 50.19
CA MET A 229 12.28 -8.35 49.26
C MET A 229 11.90 -6.98 48.71
N VAL A 230 11.87 -5.94 49.56
CA VAL A 230 11.59 -4.57 49.11
C VAL A 230 12.69 -4.05 48.18
N ARG A 231 13.95 -4.37 48.46
CA ARG A 231 15.08 -4.02 47.59
C ARG A 231 14.96 -4.71 46.23
N THR A 232 14.75 -6.02 46.19
CA THR A 232 14.56 -6.78 44.95
C THR A 232 13.36 -6.26 44.15
N ALA A 233 12.21 -6.01 44.81
CA ALA A 233 11.05 -5.39 44.18
C ALA A 233 11.37 -4.01 43.56
N THR A 234 12.17 -3.20 44.25
CA THR A 234 12.61 -1.89 43.74
C THR A 234 13.58 -2.03 42.57
N GLU A 235 14.49 -3.00 42.61
CA GLU A 235 15.41 -3.34 41.52
C GLU A 235 14.66 -3.86 40.29
N MET A 236 13.58 -4.60 40.48
CA MET A 236 12.63 -4.99 39.43
C MET A 236 11.72 -3.84 38.96
N HIS A 237 11.93 -2.62 39.47
CA HIS A 237 11.18 -1.41 39.10
C HIS A 237 9.67 -1.54 39.37
N LEU A 238 9.28 -2.33 40.38
CA LEU A 238 7.88 -2.37 40.81
C LEU A 238 7.44 -0.98 41.29
N PRO A 239 6.20 -0.55 40.98
CA PRO A 239 5.70 0.75 41.41
C PRO A 239 5.88 0.93 42.92
N PRO A 240 6.42 2.07 43.39
CA PRO A 240 6.60 2.30 44.82
C PRO A 240 5.22 2.24 45.51
N GLY A 241 5.04 1.27 46.41
CA GLY A 241 3.73 0.96 46.96
C GLY A 241 3.81 0.10 48.22
N ASP A 242 2.63 -0.30 48.68
CA ASP A 242 2.50 -1.18 49.84
C ASP A 242 2.88 -2.62 49.44
N TYR A 243 4.12 -3.01 49.76
CA TYR A 243 4.64 -4.36 49.49
C TYR A 243 4.07 -5.45 50.42
N GLU A 244 3.06 -5.16 51.25
CA GLU A 244 2.48 -6.15 52.17
C GLU A 244 1.99 -7.43 51.48
N TRP A 245 1.62 -7.35 50.19
CA TRP A 245 1.23 -8.52 49.40
C TRP A 245 2.40 -9.52 49.19
N LEU A 246 3.65 -9.06 49.20
CA LEU A 246 4.83 -9.93 49.13
C LEU A 246 4.94 -10.81 50.39
N PHE A 247 4.44 -10.35 51.54
CA PHE A 247 4.50 -11.09 52.80
C PHE A 247 3.30 -12.02 53.01
N ALA A 248 2.33 -12.05 52.09
CA ALA A 248 1.20 -12.98 52.14
C ALA A 248 1.62 -14.45 51.98
N GLY A 249 2.85 -14.69 51.52
CA GLY A 249 3.44 -16.00 51.30
C GLY A 249 3.19 -16.53 49.88
N LYS A 250 4.14 -17.32 49.40
CA LYS A 250 4.20 -17.89 48.04
C LYS A 250 2.87 -18.47 47.56
N ALA A 251 2.26 -19.34 48.36
CA ALA A 251 1.01 -20.01 48.01
C ALA A 251 -0.18 -19.03 47.84
N ALA A 252 -0.23 -17.95 48.63
CA ALA A 252 -1.28 -16.95 48.52
C ALA A 252 -1.13 -16.12 47.25
N VAL A 253 0.10 -15.70 46.93
CA VAL A 253 0.40 -14.96 45.70
C VAL A 253 0.10 -15.81 44.47
N LYS A 254 0.56 -17.06 44.42
CA LYS A 254 0.25 -18.00 43.34
C LYS A 254 -1.24 -18.18 43.12
N SER A 255 -2.01 -18.41 44.18
CA SER A 255 -3.46 -18.61 44.09
C SER A 255 -4.20 -17.39 43.51
N LEU A 256 -3.77 -16.17 43.86
CA LEU A 256 -4.35 -14.94 43.29
C LEU A 256 -4.06 -14.81 41.79
N PHE A 257 -2.85 -15.14 41.37
CA PHE A 257 -2.45 -15.15 39.96
C PHE A 257 -3.14 -16.23 39.14
N GLU A 258 -3.21 -17.45 39.65
CA GLU A 258 -3.93 -18.53 39.00
C GLU A 258 -5.40 -18.15 38.79
N ARG A 259 -6.02 -17.49 39.77
CA ARG A 259 -7.38 -16.96 39.63
C ARG A 259 -7.46 -15.90 38.53
N TYR A 260 -6.53 -14.96 38.48
CA TYR A 260 -6.47 -13.94 37.44
C TYR A 260 -6.42 -14.55 36.04
N TYR A 261 -5.45 -15.43 35.75
CA TYR A 261 -5.32 -16.07 34.45
C TYR A 261 -6.48 -17.02 34.13
N THR A 262 -7.05 -17.70 35.13
CA THR A 262 -8.27 -18.52 34.94
C THR A 262 -9.44 -17.66 34.48
N GLU A 263 -9.64 -16.48 35.08
CA GLU A 263 -10.69 -15.55 34.66
C GLU A 263 -10.40 -14.99 33.26
N LEU A 264 -9.14 -14.60 32.98
CA LEU A 264 -8.72 -14.11 31.66
C LEU A 264 -8.93 -15.15 30.55
N LEU A 265 -8.50 -16.39 30.77
CA LEU A 265 -8.72 -17.52 29.86
C LEU A 265 -10.21 -17.83 29.69
N THR A 266 -11.01 -17.66 30.74
CA THR A 266 -12.46 -17.82 30.66
C THR A 266 -13.09 -16.74 29.79
N ILE A 267 -12.64 -15.49 29.89
CA ILE A 267 -13.08 -14.40 29.00
C ILE A 267 -12.71 -14.75 27.56
N TRP A 268 -11.46 -15.14 27.31
CA TRP A 268 -10.96 -15.49 25.97
C TRP A 268 -11.68 -16.68 25.33
N LYS A 269 -11.87 -17.78 26.08
CA LYS A 269 -12.56 -18.99 25.59
C LYS A 269 -14.04 -18.73 25.26
N ASN A 270 -14.64 -17.70 25.87
CA ASN A 270 -16.04 -17.30 25.62
C ASN A 270 -16.17 -16.10 24.66
N ARG A 271 -15.12 -15.76 23.90
CA ARG A 271 -15.10 -14.57 23.04
C ARG A 271 -16.17 -14.51 21.95
N SER A 272 -16.67 -15.67 21.52
CA SER A 272 -17.74 -15.75 20.52
C SER A 272 -19.13 -15.39 21.05
N THR A 273 -19.33 -15.39 22.38
CA THR A 273 -20.64 -15.17 23.02
C THR A 273 -20.68 -13.95 23.92
N ASN A 274 -19.52 -13.41 24.30
CA ASN A 274 -19.39 -12.32 25.26
C ASN A 274 -18.77 -11.08 24.62
N ASP A 275 -19.10 -9.93 25.19
CA ASP A 275 -18.40 -8.67 24.93
C ASP A 275 -17.02 -8.73 25.62
N VAL A 276 -16.03 -9.26 24.90
CA VAL A 276 -14.65 -9.45 25.42
C VAL A 276 -14.05 -8.12 25.85
N GLU A 277 -14.30 -7.04 25.12
CA GLU A 277 -13.78 -5.71 25.46
C GLU A 277 -14.32 -5.27 26.82
N ALA A 278 -15.64 -5.34 27.02
CA ALA A 278 -16.26 -4.97 28.28
C ALA A 278 -15.85 -5.87 29.45
N GLU A 279 -15.77 -7.19 29.26
CA GLU A 279 -15.36 -8.13 30.31
C GLU A 279 -13.86 -8.01 30.65
N SER A 280 -13.00 -7.81 29.65
CA SER A 280 -11.57 -7.57 29.87
C SER A 280 -11.33 -6.25 30.60
N LEU A 281 -12.07 -5.20 30.25
CA LEU A 281 -12.00 -3.91 30.96
C LEU A 281 -12.45 -4.03 32.42
N LYS A 282 -13.50 -4.82 32.71
CA LYS A 282 -13.91 -5.10 34.09
C LYS A 282 -12.84 -5.85 34.86
N LEU A 283 -12.20 -6.84 34.22
CA LEU A 283 -11.10 -7.59 34.83
C LEU A 283 -9.91 -6.65 35.13
N GLU A 284 -9.52 -5.79 34.19
CA GLU A 284 -8.48 -4.78 34.41
C GLU A 284 -8.81 -3.82 35.54
N GLN A 285 -10.05 -3.33 35.62
CA GLN A 285 -10.48 -2.46 36.74
C GLN A 285 -10.34 -3.16 38.10
N ARG A 286 -10.65 -4.45 38.17
CA ARG A 286 -10.48 -5.27 39.39
C ARG A 286 -9.02 -5.51 39.72
N VAL A 287 -8.17 -5.74 38.71
CA VAL A 287 -6.72 -5.81 38.88
C VAL A 287 -6.19 -4.48 39.43
N MET A 288 -6.57 -3.34 38.85
CA MET A 288 -6.17 -2.01 39.30
C MET A 288 -6.69 -1.66 40.70
N ALA A 289 -7.83 -2.25 41.11
CA ALA A 289 -8.35 -2.16 42.47
C ALA A 289 -7.59 -3.07 43.48
N GLY A 290 -6.58 -3.83 43.03
CA GLY A 290 -5.76 -4.70 43.86
C GLY A 290 -6.37 -6.07 44.15
N GLU A 291 -7.43 -6.49 43.45
CA GLU A 291 -8.13 -7.75 43.73
C GLU A 291 -7.28 -9.01 43.49
N PHE A 292 -6.27 -8.93 42.60
CA PHE A 292 -5.46 -10.06 42.14
C PHE A 292 -3.97 -9.96 42.50
N SER A 293 -3.61 -9.11 43.48
CA SER A 293 -2.24 -8.67 43.83
C SER A 293 -1.69 -7.52 42.97
N GLN A 294 -0.70 -6.79 43.50
CA GLN A 294 -0.03 -5.72 42.76
C GLN A 294 0.91 -6.25 41.67
N LEU A 295 1.44 -7.47 41.81
CA LEU A 295 2.20 -8.08 40.72
C LEU A 295 1.29 -8.37 39.53
N ALA A 296 0.02 -8.72 39.75
CA ALA A 296 -0.94 -8.86 38.65
C ALA A 296 -1.17 -7.51 37.96
N MET A 297 -1.15 -6.39 38.71
CA MET A 297 -1.21 -5.06 38.10
C MET A 297 -0.01 -4.76 37.19
N LEU A 298 1.17 -5.33 37.47
CA LEU A 298 2.35 -5.17 36.62
C LEU A 298 2.25 -6.02 35.35
N LEU A 299 1.89 -7.29 35.51
CA LEU A 299 1.90 -8.26 34.41
C LEU A 299 0.65 -8.20 33.52
N ALA A 300 -0.47 -7.67 34.04
CA ALA A 300 -1.74 -7.58 33.30
C ALA A 300 -1.84 -6.37 32.36
N VAL A 301 -0.89 -5.43 32.38
CA VAL A 301 -1.04 -4.16 31.67
C VAL A 301 -1.09 -4.41 30.15
N ASN A 302 -2.15 -3.92 29.52
CA ASN A 302 -2.43 -4.03 28.08
C ASN A 302 -2.84 -5.42 27.57
N LEU A 303 -3.15 -6.40 28.43
CA LEU A 303 -3.68 -7.69 27.97
C LEU A 303 -5.04 -7.54 27.27
N SER A 304 -5.89 -6.61 27.70
CA SER A 304 -7.14 -6.31 26.98
C SER A 304 -6.90 -5.84 25.55
N LYS A 305 -5.93 -4.93 25.35
CA LYS A 305 -5.56 -4.41 24.02
C LYS A 305 -4.95 -5.50 23.15
N ALA A 306 -4.14 -6.38 23.73
CA ALA A 306 -3.61 -7.54 23.03
C ALA A 306 -4.74 -8.45 22.53
N MET A 307 -5.70 -8.79 23.39
CA MET A 307 -6.87 -9.60 23.03
C MET A 307 -7.72 -8.91 21.94
N GLN A 308 -7.98 -7.60 22.08
CA GLN A 308 -8.70 -6.83 21.08
C GLN A 308 -8.03 -6.91 19.72
N ARG A 309 -6.70 -6.74 19.67
CA ARG A 309 -5.94 -6.80 18.43
C ARG A 309 -6.00 -8.17 17.75
N VAL A 310 -5.92 -9.24 18.54
CA VAL A 310 -6.07 -10.61 18.04
C VAL A 310 -7.49 -10.83 17.49
N MET A 311 -8.52 -10.35 18.19
CA MET A 311 -9.92 -10.45 17.72
C MET A 311 -10.18 -9.69 16.42
N GLU A 312 -9.64 -8.48 16.26
CA GLU A 312 -9.74 -7.71 15.01
C GLU A 312 -9.22 -8.52 13.82
N VAL A 313 -8.09 -9.21 14.00
CA VAL A 313 -7.49 -10.05 12.95
C VAL A 313 -8.31 -11.34 12.73
N GLU A 314 -8.84 -11.96 13.78
CA GLU A 314 -9.76 -13.10 13.65
C GLU A 314 -11.01 -12.74 12.85
N GLU A 315 -11.62 -11.58 13.12
CA GLU A 315 -12.79 -11.07 12.39
C GLU A 315 -12.48 -10.86 10.91
N GLN A 316 -11.37 -10.20 10.59
CA GLN A 316 -10.92 -10.01 9.20
C GLN A 316 -10.71 -11.35 8.47
N ILE A 317 -10.12 -12.35 9.12
CA ILE A 317 -9.95 -13.69 8.54
C ILE A 317 -11.32 -14.31 8.21
N GLN A 318 -12.28 -14.22 9.13
CA GLN A 318 -13.65 -14.76 8.92
C GLN A 318 -14.39 -14.04 7.79
N GLU A 319 -14.16 -12.73 7.60
CA GLU A 319 -14.72 -11.97 6.48
C GLU A 319 -14.07 -12.33 5.12
N LEU A 320 -12.76 -12.56 5.12
CA LEU A 320 -11.99 -12.86 3.91
C LEU A 320 -12.21 -14.29 3.39
N LEU A 321 -12.41 -15.27 4.27
CA LEU A 321 -12.59 -16.67 3.89
C LEU A 321 -13.74 -16.89 2.86
N PRO A 322 -14.97 -16.39 3.07
CA PRO A 322 -16.04 -16.49 2.07
C PRO A 322 -15.72 -15.77 0.76
N ARG A 323 -15.08 -14.60 0.81
CA ARG A 323 -14.69 -13.82 -0.38
C ARG A 323 -13.69 -14.59 -1.24
N LEU A 324 -12.66 -15.14 -0.61
CA LEU A 324 -11.68 -16.00 -1.27
C LEU A 324 -12.32 -17.28 -1.82
N GLN A 325 -13.26 -17.89 -1.10
CA GLN A 325 -13.98 -19.08 -1.59
C GLN A 325 -14.78 -18.76 -2.86
N MET A 326 -15.49 -17.64 -2.90
CA MET A 326 -16.19 -17.17 -4.11
C MET A 326 -15.23 -16.98 -5.28
N LEU A 327 -14.09 -16.30 -5.06
CA LEU A 327 -13.05 -16.11 -6.08
C LEU A 327 -12.48 -17.44 -6.57
N SER A 328 -12.18 -18.37 -5.65
CA SER A 328 -11.68 -19.71 -5.97
C SER A 328 -12.68 -20.52 -6.80
N ASP A 329 -13.98 -20.31 -6.60
CA ASP A 329 -15.04 -20.97 -7.38
C ASP A 329 -15.25 -20.33 -8.77
N GLY A 330 -14.41 -19.36 -9.13
CA GLY A 330 -14.52 -18.61 -10.39
C GLY A 330 -15.67 -17.62 -10.41
N GLN A 331 -16.32 -17.37 -9.26
CA GLN A 331 -17.26 -16.28 -9.15
C GLN A 331 -16.44 -15.01 -9.16
N THR A 332 -16.58 -14.23 -10.22
CA THR A 332 -16.03 -12.89 -10.22
C THR A 332 -16.72 -12.14 -9.10
N THR A 333 -15.95 -11.67 -8.12
CA THR A 333 -16.31 -10.43 -7.45
C THR A 333 -16.17 -9.36 -8.54
N ALA A 334 -17.09 -9.32 -9.49
CA ALA A 334 -17.18 -8.26 -10.48
C ALA A 334 -17.68 -6.99 -9.77
N GLY A 335 -16.96 -6.59 -8.72
CA GLY A 335 -16.83 -5.22 -8.37
C GLY A 335 -16.28 -4.56 -9.62
N VAL A 336 -17.09 -3.68 -10.18
CA VAL A 336 -16.58 -2.61 -11.01
C VAL A 336 -15.29 -2.11 -10.36
N PRO A 337 -14.14 -2.17 -11.05
CA PRO A 337 -12.87 -1.71 -10.48
C PRO A 337 -13.07 -0.31 -9.90
N GLU A 338 -12.64 -0.08 -8.66
CA GLU A 338 -12.99 1.18 -7.99
C GLU A 338 -12.32 2.38 -8.67
N ASN A 339 -11.09 2.17 -9.17
CA ASN A 339 -10.24 3.19 -9.78
C ASN A 339 -9.74 2.77 -11.18
N ALA A 340 -10.05 3.57 -12.21
CA ALA A 340 -9.60 3.35 -13.59
C ALA A 340 -8.09 3.54 -13.77
N ALA A 341 -7.43 4.31 -12.89
CA ALA A 341 -6.03 4.69 -13.05
C ALA A 341 -5.09 3.48 -12.97
N SER A 342 -5.38 2.49 -12.14
CA SER A 342 -4.61 1.24 -12.08
C SER A 342 -4.73 0.43 -13.37
N ILE A 343 -5.91 0.41 -13.98
CA ILE A 343 -6.16 -0.27 -15.26
C ILE A 343 -5.46 0.46 -16.40
N TYR A 344 -5.49 1.79 -16.40
CA TYR A 344 -4.71 2.58 -17.35
C TYR A 344 -3.21 2.32 -17.20
N ALA A 345 -2.68 2.25 -15.97
CA ALA A 345 -1.28 1.93 -15.75
C ALA A 345 -0.88 0.58 -16.39
N ARG A 346 -1.71 -0.48 -16.22
CA ARG A 346 -1.49 -1.77 -16.90
C ARG A 346 -1.53 -1.66 -18.42
N ALA A 347 -2.51 -0.93 -18.97
CA ALA A 347 -2.61 -0.71 -20.41
C ALA A 347 -1.36 0.01 -20.97
N ILE A 348 -0.83 0.96 -20.21
CA ILE A 348 0.39 1.71 -20.57
C ILE A 348 1.62 0.80 -20.52
N GLU A 349 1.76 -0.02 -19.48
CA GLU A 349 2.86 -0.97 -19.38
C GLU A 349 2.84 -2.01 -20.50
N LEU A 350 1.67 -2.55 -20.86
CA LEU A 350 1.51 -3.44 -22.02
C LEU A 350 1.92 -2.74 -23.32
N ALA A 351 1.54 -1.47 -23.49
CA ALA A 351 1.90 -0.69 -24.67
C ALA A 351 3.41 -0.39 -24.74
N GLN A 352 4.04 -0.05 -23.61
CA GLN A 352 5.46 0.33 -23.52
C GLN A 352 6.41 -0.87 -23.53
N SER A 353 6.00 -2.01 -22.98
CA SER A 353 6.80 -3.25 -22.98
C SER A 353 6.85 -3.95 -24.35
N SER A 354 5.99 -3.54 -25.28
CA SER A 354 6.01 -4.03 -26.66
C SER A 354 7.29 -3.58 -27.38
N LYS A 355 8.04 -4.54 -27.95
CA LYS A 355 9.26 -4.26 -28.74
C LYS A 355 8.99 -3.43 -30.00
N ASP A 356 7.79 -3.55 -30.55
CA ASP A 356 7.29 -2.80 -31.70
C ASP A 356 6.19 -1.84 -31.25
N ASP A 357 5.84 -0.85 -32.08
CA ASP A 357 4.62 -0.05 -31.89
C ASP A 357 3.43 -0.97 -31.61
N TRP A 358 2.88 -0.90 -30.39
CA TRP A 358 1.86 -1.82 -29.89
C TRP A 358 0.63 -1.89 -30.80
N ARG A 359 0.34 -0.80 -31.53
CA ARG A 359 -0.74 -0.72 -32.52
C ARG A 359 -0.55 -1.67 -33.71
N ARG A 360 0.70 -2.05 -34.02
CA ARG A 360 1.04 -2.96 -35.13
C ARG A 360 1.02 -4.42 -34.70
N ASN A 361 1.14 -4.69 -33.40
CA ASN A 361 1.07 -6.03 -32.84
C ASN A 361 -0.39 -6.32 -32.44
N ALA A 362 -1.10 -7.10 -33.25
CA ALA A 362 -2.52 -7.38 -33.02
C ALA A 362 -2.81 -7.96 -31.62
N ILE A 363 -1.94 -8.83 -31.10
CA ILE A 363 -2.13 -9.45 -29.78
C ILE A 363 -2.03 -8.39 -28.67
N VAL A 364 -0.97 -7.59 -28.69
CA VAL A 364 -0.77 -6.54 -27.67
C VAL A 364 -1.84 -5.45 -27.80
N ARG A 365 -2.19 -5.06 -29.03
CA ARG A 365 -3.28 -4.12 -29.28
C ARG A 365 -4.60 -4.58 -28.69
N ASP A 366 -4.98 -5.84 -28.92
CA ASP A 366 -6.23 -6.39 -28.38
C ASP A 366 -6.20 -6.42 -26.84
N GLN A 367 -5.05 -6.74 -26.22
CA GLN A 367 -4.88 -6.69 -24.77
C GLN A 367 -5.02 -5.26 -24.22
N VAL A 368 -4.34 -4.28 -24.81
CA VAL A 368 -4.44 -2.87 -24.43
C VAL A 368 -5.88 -2.38 -24.56
N ILE A 369 -6.54 -2.68 -25.68
CA ILE A 369 -7.94 -2.28 -25.91
C ILE A 369 -8.89 -2.92 -24.89
N ASN A 370 -8.67 -4.19 -24.52
CA ASN A 370 -9.45 -4.85 -23.47
C ASN A 370 -9.28 -4.18 -22.10
N GLU A 371 -8.06 -3.85 -21.69
CA GLU A 371 -7.83 -3.09 -20.46
C GLU A 371 -8.53 -1.72 -20.52
N LEU A 372 -8.47 -1.02 -21.66
CA LEU A 372 -9.14 0.27 -21.83
C LEU A 372 -10.67 0.15 -21.77
N TYR A 373 -11.27 -0.94 -22.22
CA TYR A 373 -12.70 -1.21 -22.02
C TYR A 373 -13.03 -1.50 -20.55
N LEU A 374 -12.17 -2.23 -19.84
CA LEU A 374 -12.34 -2.47 -18.40
C LEU A 374 -12.23 -1.17 -17.59
N ALA A 375 -11.31 -0.28 -17.97
CA ALA A 375 -11.12 1.00 -17.31
C ALA A 375 -12.40 1.86 -17.33
N GLN A 376 -13.20 1.77 -18.39
CA GLN A 376 -14.46 2.51 -18.53
C GLN A 376 -15.57 2.01 -17.60
N LEU A 377 -15.44 0.79 -17.08
CA LEU A 377 -16.40 0.29 -16.10
C LEU A 377 -16.18 0.97 -14.75
N ALA A 378 -14.97 1.44 -14.45
CA ALA A 378 -14.60 1.99 -13.16
C ALA A 378 -15.39 3.26 -12.79
N LYS A 379 -15.66 3.44 -11.50
CA LYS A 379 -16.44 4.59 -10.99
C LYS A 379 -15.63 5.86 -10.84
N THR A 380 -14.34 5.72 -10.54
CA THR A 380 -13.43 6.84 -10.31
C THR A 380 -12.18 6.68 -11.15
N CYS A 381 -11.49 7.77 -11.46
CA CYS A 381 -10.14 7.73 -12.01
C CYS A 381 -9.27 8.73 -11.25
N SER A 382 -8.43 8.22 -10.35
CA SER A 382 -7.45 9.03 -9.63
C SER A 382 -6.08 8.41 -9.79
N PHE A 383 -5.20 9.07 -10.55
CA PHE A 383 -3.77 8.80 -10.44
C PHE A 383 -3.34 9.41 -9.09
N PRO A 384 -2.59 8.67 -8.25
CA PRO A 384 -2.10 9.19 -7.00
C PRO A 384 -1.20 10.37 -7.32
N GLU A 385 -1.53 11.47 -6.68
CA GLU A 385 -0.75 12.69 -6.73
C GLU A 385 0.18 12.69 -5.52
N PRO A 386 1.34 13.38 -5.57
CA PRO A 386 2.25 13.43 -4.43
C PRO A 386 1.58 13.90 -3.12
N GLU A 387 0.49 14.67 -3.23
CA GLU A 387 -0.34 15.15 -2.12
C GLU A 387 -1.31 14.13 -1.53
N ASP A 388 -1.54 13.00 -2.22
CA ASP A 388 -2.31 11.87 -1.70
C ASP A 388 -1.48 10.98 -0.78
N VAL A 389 -0.15 11.15 -0.77
CA VAL A 389 0.74 10.47 0.19
C VAL A 389 0.55 11.11 1.57
N PRO A 390 0.24 10.34 2.62
CA PRO A 390 -0.02 10.89 3.95
C PRO A 390 1.13 11.79 4.43
N ARG A 391 0.78 12.90 5.10
CA ARG A 391 1.72 13.84 5.74
C ARG A 391 2.61 13.21 6.84
N ALA A 392 2.50 11.90 7.06
CA ALA A 392 3.29 11.17 8.05
C ALA A 392 4.75 11.00 7.62
N ILE A 393 5.04 11.06 6.32
CA ILE A 393 6.40 11.24 5.82
C ILE A 393 6.77 12.70 6.08
N ASP A 394 7.65 12.90 7.05
CA ASP A 394 8.21 14.17 7.53
C ASP A 394 8.12 15.31 6.49
N GLU A 395 7.46 16.43 6.83
CA GLU A 395 7.14 17.53 5.90
C GLU A 395 8.38 18.08 5.15
N ASP A 396 9.58 17.85 5.71
CA ASP A 396 10.86 18.25 5.12
C ASP A 396 11.38 17.30 4.02
N LYS A 397 10.83 16.07 3.88
CA LYS A 397 11.34 15.00 3.00
C LYS A 397 10.58 14.82 1.69
N LEU A 398 9.34 15.30 1.57
CA LEU A 398 8.54 15.15 0.34
C LEU A 398 8.47 16.46 -0.46
N LEU A 399 9.55 16.76 -1.18
CA LEU A 399 9.55 17.81 -2.21
C LEU A 399 9.70 17.18 -3.60
N TRP A 400 8.73 16.34 -3.98
CA TRP A 400 8.63 15.86 -5.35
C TRP A 400 7.93 16.92 -6.20
N THR A 401 8.65 17.53 -7.14
CA THR A 401 8.01 18.27 -8.23
C THR A 401 7.39 17.24 -9.17
N ALA A 402 6.06 17.13 -9.18
CA ALA A 402 5.39 16.30 -10.17
C ALA A 402 5.81 16.79 -11.58
N PRO A 403 6.13 15.89 -12.52
CA PRO A 403 6.49 16.31 -13.86
C PRO A 403 5.33 17.08 -14.49
N VAL A 404 5.67 18.12 -15.26
CA VAL A 404 4.70 18.96 -15.99
C VAL A 404 3.73 18.10 -16.78
N ILE A 405 4.28 17.11 -17.47
CA ILE A 405 3.57 16.08 -18.20
C ILE A 405 3.75 14.79 -17.40
N PRO A 406 2.70 14.26 -16.77
CA PRO A 406 2.75 12.95 -16.13
C PRO A 406 3.19 11.88 -17.12
N TRP A 407 3.98 10.92 -16.65
CA TRP A 407 4.49 9.81 -17.47
C TRP A 407 3.39 9.02 -18.20
N TRP A 408 2.19 8.96 -17.62
CA TRP A 408 1.05 8.25 -18.20
C TRP A 408 0.30 9.03 -19.28
N LEU A 409 0.43 10.36 -19.31
CA LEU A 409 -0.38 11.23 -20.17
C LEU A 409 -0.11 11.03 -21.67
N PRO A 410 1.14 10.85 -22.14
CA PRO A 410 1.40 10.58 -23.56
C PRO A 410 0.73 9.30 -24.05
N SER A 411 0.74 8.23 -23.25
CA SER A 411 0.09 6.97 -23.61
C SER A 411 -1.43 7.09 -23.60
N MET A 412 -2.01 7.82 -22.65
CA MET A 412 -3.45 8.14 -22.64
C MET A 412 -3.86 8.91 -23.89
N ASP A 413 -3.06 9.88 -24.31
CA ASP A 413 -3.25 10.62 -25.57
C ASP A 413 -3.22 9.70 -26.80
N GLN A 414 -2.28 8.75 -26.81
CA GLN A 414 -2.17 7.74 -27.85
C GLN A 414 -3.37 6.79 -27.89
N PHE A 415 -3.93 6.41 -26.73
CA PHE A 415 -5.13 5.58 -26.63
C PHE A 415 -6.36 6.28 -27.19
N ILE A 416 -6.56 7.56 -26.85
CA ILE A 416 -7.64 8.38 -27.41
C ILE A 416 -7.51 8.45 -28.95
N THR A 417 -6.29 8.71 -29.43
CA THR A 417 -6.00 8.78 -30.87
C THR A 417 -6.29 7.45 -31.57
N GLU A 418 -5.94 6.33 -30.95
CA GLU A 418 -6.21 4.99 -31.49
C GLU A 418 -7.71 4.72 -31.57
N PHE A 419 -8.49 5.04 -30.53
CA PHE A 419 -9.95 4.89 -30.56
C PHE A 419 -10.60 5.75 -31.66
N VAL A 420 -10.14 6.98 -31.87
CA VAL A 420 -10.62 7.84 -32.96
C VAL A 420 -10.27 7.24 -34.33
N SER A 421 -9.05 6.71 -34.48
CA SER A 421 -8.60 6.04 -35.71
C SER A 421 -9.42 4.78 -36.02
N ILE A 422 -9.67 3.93 -35.02
CA ILE A 422 -10.52 2.75 -35.14
C ILE A 422 -11.94 3.17 -35.54
N SER A 423 -12.48 4.22 -34.91
CA SER A 423 -13.79 4.76 -35.28
C SER A 423 -13.86 5.16 -36.76
N ASP A 424 -12.84 5.88 -37.25
CA ASP A 424 -12.77 6.30 -38.65
C ASP A 424 -12.75 5.07 -39.60
N GLN A 425 -11.96 4.04 -39.28
CA GLN A 425 -11.88 2.79 -40.06
C GLN A 425 -13.18 1.98 -40.05
N GLU A 426 -13.83 1.86 -38.89
CA GLU A 426 -15.11 1.16 -38.74
C GLU A 426 -16.21 1.87 -39.54
N ARG A 427 -16.22 3.22 -39.52
CA ARG A 427 -17.14 4.03 -40.32
C ARG A 427 -16.92 3.85 -41.82
N GLU A 428 -15.67 3.86 -42.29
CA GLU A 428 -15.33 3.58 -43.70
C GLU A 428 -15.75 2.17 -44.14
N SER A 429 -15.82 1.24 -43.18
CA SER A 429 -16.28 -0.14 -43.38
C SER A 429 -17.80 -0.32 -43.22
N ASP A 430 -18.58 0.76 -43.11
CA ASP A 430 -20.04 0.74 -42.88
C ASP A 430 -20.45 0.04 -41.57
N ARG A 431 -19.58 0.04 -40.55
CA ARG A 431 -19.81 -0.52 -39.21
C ARG A 431 -20.03 0.61 -38.19
N LEU A 432 -21.12 1.36 -38.39
CA LEU A 432 -21.42 2.58 -37.62
C LEU A 432 -21.48 2.35 -36.10
N GLU A 433 -22.07 1.22 -35.67
CA GLU A 433 -22.19 0.89 -34.24
C GLU A 433 -20.83 0.75 -33.55
N ASN A 434 -19.87 0.08 -34.21
CA ASN A 434 -18.50 -0.04 -33.71
C ASN A 434 -17.81 1.32 -33.70
N ALA A 435 -18.00 2.12 -34.75
CA ALA A 435 -17.43 3.47 -34.80
C ALA A 435 -17.89 4.32 -33.60
N LEU A 436 -19.18 4.27 -33.29
CA LEU A 436 -19.76 4.96 -32.14
C LEU A 436 -19.23 4.44 -30.81
N ALA A 437 -19.12 3.12 -30.64
CA ALA A 437 -18.57 2.52 -29.43
C ALA A 437 -17.13 3.02 -29.16
N ASN A 438 -16.29 3.09 -30.19
CA ASN A 438 -14.92 3.59 -30.06
C ASN A 438 -14.86 5.10 -29.74
N LEU A 439 -15.75 5.93 -30.32
CA LEU A 439 -15.83 7.35 -29.93
C LEU A 439 -16.29 7.52 -28.47
N ILE A 440 -17.25 6.71 -28.01
CA ILE A 440 -17.70 6.72 -26.62
C ILE A 440 -16.55 6.33 -25.70
N SER A 441 -15.76 5.31 -26.04
CA SER A 441 -14.54 4.94 -25.30
C SER A 441 -13.56 6.11 -25.18
N ALA A 442 -13.31 6.82 -26.29
CA ALA A 442 -12.44 8.00 -26.29
C ALA A 442 -12.99 9.13 -25.40
N ILE A 443 -14.31 9.35 -25.40
CA ILE A 443 -14.98 10.31 -24.52
C ILE A 443 -14.82 9.91 -23.05
N ASN A 444 -14.98 8.63 -22.71
CA ASN A 444 -14.84 8.14 -21.34
C ASN A 444 -13.40 8.31 -20.80
N ILE A 445 -12.38 8.06 -21.65
CA ILE A 445 -10.98 8.36 -21.29
C ILE A 445 -10.81 9.85 -21.00
N ILE A 446 -11.40 10.72 -21.84
CA ILE A 446 -11.37 12.17 -21.60
C ILE A 446 -12.06 12.51 -20.28
N GLN A 447 -13.23 11.95 -19.97
CA GLN A 447 -13.88 12.18 -18.68
C GLN A 447 -12.97 11.84 -17.48
N HIS A 448 -12.21 10.74 -17.57
CA HIS A 448 -11.24 10.35 -16.56
C HIS A 448 -10.06 11.34 -16.47
N LEU A 449 -9.55 11.83 -17.60
CA LEU A 449 -8.50 12.88 -17.62
C LEU A 449 -8.97 14.18 -16.96
N ILE A 450 -10.26 14.52 -17.05
CA ILE A 450 -10.85 15.72 -16.45
C ILE A 450 -10.93 15.64 -14.93
N GLN A 451 -11.04 14.42 -14.39
CA GLN A 451 -11.04 14.19 -12.94
C GLN A 451 -9.63 14.29 -12.35
N CYS A 452 -8.60 14.10 -13.18
CA CYS A 452 -7.21 14.27 -12.78
C CYS A 452 -6.93 15.76 -12.51
N SER A 453 -6.13 16.05 -11.50
CA SER A 453 -5.90 17.44 -11.13
C SER A 453 -4.62 18.06 -11.68
N ASN A 454 -3.97 17.32 -12.57
CA ASN A 454 -2.85 17.82 -13.36
C ASN A 454 -3.33 18.72 -14.50
N LEU A 455 -2.76 19.93 -14.58
CA LEU A 455 -3.08 20.92 -15.60
C LEU A 455 -2.80 20.42 -17.03
N SER A 456 -1.76 19.61 -17.24
CA SER A 456 -1.45 19.08 -18.56
C SER A 456 -2.53 18.10 -19.06
N ALA A 457 -3.11 17.29 -18.16
CA ALA A 457 -4.20 16.38 -18.49
C ALA A 457 -5.46 17.13 -18.96
N ALA A 458 -5.80 18.24 -18.29
CA ALA A 458 -6.89 19.12 -18.70
C ALA A 458 -6.68 19.73 -20.10
N VAL A 459 -5.44 20.14 -20.41
CA VAL A 459 -5.08 20.69 -21.73
C VAL A 459 -5.19 19.63 -22.83
N VAL A 460 -4.72 18.39 -22.59
CA VAL A 460 -4.86 17.27 -23.52
C VAL A 460 -6.33 16.91 -23.73
N ALA A 461 -7.11 16.84 -22.66
CA ALA A 461 -8.56 16.61 -22.72
C ALA A 461 -9.27 17.65 -23.61
N ALA A 462 -8.96 18.94 -23.44
CA ALA A 462 -9.51 20.03 -24.26
C ALA A 462 -9.09 19.94 -25.74
N ASN A 463 -7.86 19.51 -26.02
CA ASN A 463 -7.38 19.31 -27.39
C ASN A 463 -8.10 18.14 -28.06
N ARG A 464 -8.19 16.99 -27.37
CA ARG A 464 -8.73 15.75 -27.94
C ARG A 464 -10.23 15.73 -28.07
N ILE A 465 -10.96 16.37 -27.16
CA ILE A 465 -12.40 16.49 -27.31
C ILE A 465 -12.79 17.27 -28.56
N SER A 466 -12.04 18.31 -28.93
CA SER A 466 -12.31 19.11 -30.14
C SER A 466 -12.24 18.23 -31.40
N LEU A 467 -11.22 17.36 -31.47
CA LEU A 467 -11.08 16.37 -32.54
C LEU A 467 -12.28 15.40 -32.60
N ILE A 468 -12.73 14.90 -31.44
CA ILE A 468 -13.89 13.99 -31.35
C ILE A 468 -15.17 14.71 -31.78
N LEU A 469 -15.38 15.95 -31.34
CA LEU A 469 -16.56 16.74 -31.70
C LEU A 469 -16.64 16.98 -33.22
N ASP A 470 -15.51 17.21 -33.88
CA ASP A 470 -15.48 17.32 -35.35
C ASP A 470 -15.86 16.00 -36.05
N ARG A 471 -15.47 14.85 -35.49
CA ARG A 471 -15.89 13.54 -35.99
C ARG A 471 -17.37 13.28 -35.79
N ILE A 472 -17.91 13.60 -34.62
CA ILE A 472 -19.35 13.51 -34.35
C ILE A 472 -20.13 14.38 -35.33
N ARG A 473 -19.66 15.61 -35.62
CA ARG A 473 -20.30 16.50 -36.61
C ARG A 473 -20.32 15.88 -38.00
N SER A 474 -19.24 15.21 -38.40
CA SER A 474 -19.19 14.49 -39.68
C SER A 474 -20.20 13.33 -39.73
N MET A 475 -20.39 12.61 -38.61
CA MET A 475 -21.39 11.53 -38.51
C MET A 475 -22.83 12.06 -38.52
N GLU A 476 -23.10 13.18 -37.84
CA GLU A 476 -24.37 13.89 -37.92
C GLU A 476 -24.72 14.25 -39.38
N GLN A 477 -23.77 14.82 -40.12
CA GLN A 477 -23.95 15.14 -41.54
C GLN A 477 -24.19 13.91 -42.43
N ALA A 478 -23.69 12.73 -42.02
CA ALA A 478 -23.91 11.48 -42.70
C ALA A 478 -25.27 10.80 -42.37
N GLY A 479 -26.05 11.37 -41.45
CA GLY A 479 -27.38 10.87 -41.08
C GLY A 479 -27.38 9.95 -39.86
N LEU A 480 -26.91 10.48 -38.72
CA LEU A 480 -26.94 9.77 -37.44
C LEU A 480 -28.38 9.44 -37.00
N SER A 481 -28.62 8.23 -36.49
CA SER A 481 -29.95 7.85 -35.98
C SER A 481 -30.27 8.57 -34.65
N PRO A 482 -31.56 8.72 -34.28
CA PRO A 482 -31.94 9.31 -32.99
C PRO A 482 -31.35 8.56 -31.79
N ASP A 483 -31.30 7.23 -31.84
CA ASP A 483 -30.75 6.39 -30.77
C ASP A 483 -29.23 6.57 -30.63
N ASP A 484 -28.50 6.65 -31.75
CA ASP A 484 -27.07 6.90 -31.74
C ASP A 484 -26.74 8.32 -31.25
N ALA A 485 -27.56 9.30 -31.63
CA ALA A 485 -27.47 10.66 -31.12
C ALA A 485 -27.70 10.71 -29.60
N ALA A 486 -28.65 9.93 -29.08
CA ALA A 486 -28.91 9.81 -27.65
C ALA A 486 -27.73 9.19 -26.90
N ARG A 487 -27.09 8.14 -27.46
CA ARG A 487 -25.90 7.49 -26.88
C ARG A 487 -24.70 8.44 -26.79
N LEU A 488 -24.38 9.15 -27.88
CA LEU A 488 -23.30 10.14 -27.88
C LEU A 488 -23.61 11.32 -26.94
N LEU A 489 -24.88 11.75 -26.89
CA LEU A 489 -25.29 12.81 -25.97
C LEU A 489 -25.12 12.37 -24.51
N ALA A 490 -25.46 11.12 -24.17
CA ALA A 490 -25.26 10.57 -22.83
C ALA A 490 -23.77 10.55 -22.48
N ALA A 491 -22.90 10.01 -23.34
CA ALA A 491 -21.45 10.01 -23.11
C ALA A 491 -20.88 11.44 -22.98
N LEU A 492 -21.37 12.40 -23.77
CA LEU A 492 -20.90 13.77 -23.63
C LEU A 492 -21.38 14.42 -22.34
N GLN A 493 -22.53 14.06 -21.76
CA GLN A 493 -23.17 14.79 -20.66
C GLN A 493 -22.30 14.93 -19.41
N ASP A 494 -21.47 13.94 -19.10
CA ASP A 494 -20.67 13.94 -17.86
C ASP A 494 -19.47 14.90 -17.92
N ILE A 495 -19.15 15.47 -19.09
CA ILE A 495 -18.17 16.55 -19.19
C ILE A 495 -18.78 17.84 -18.59
N PRO A 496 -18.22 18.46 -17.54
CA PRO A 496 -18.80 19.67 -16.95
C PRO A 496 -18.80 20.84 -17.94
N THR A 497 -19.84 21.69 -17.96
CA THR A 497 -19.86 22.90 -18.83
C THR A 497 -19.28 24.13 -18.15
N ALA A 498 -19.30 24.18 -16.81
CA ALA A 498 -18.84 25.33 -16.03
C ALA A 498 -17.31 25.46 -16.06
N ASP A 499 -16.63 24.32 -15.95
CA ASP A 499 -15.18 24.16 -16.10
C ASP A 499 -14.93 22.96 -17.03
N PRO A 500 -15.23 23.10 -18.33
CA PRO A 500 -15.05 22.01 -19.27
C PRO A 500 -13.57 21.68 -19.30
N PHE A 501 -13.33 20.38 -19.19
CA PHE A 501 -12.01 19.79 -19.14
C PHE A 501 -11.25 19.95 -17.82
N GLY A 502 -11.85 20.58 -16.80
CA GLY A 502 -11.27 20.68 -15.45
C GLY A 502 -10.10 21.66 -15.33
N ILE A 503 -9.89 22.54 -16.32
CA ILE A 503 -8.68 23.38 -16.37
C ILE A 503 -8.60 24.37 -15.21
N GLN A 504 -9.72 24.93 -14.76
CA GLN A 504 -9.72 25.89 -13.65
C GLN A 504 -9.44 25.19 -12.33
N ALA A 505 -10.06 24.01 -12.12
CA ALA A 505 -9.79 23.16 -10.97
C ALA A 505 -8.32 22.72 -10.94
N ALA A 506 -7.80 22.23 -12.06
CA ALA A 506 -6.40 21.79 -12.20
C ALA A 506 -5.42 22.96 -12.03
N SER A 507 -5.70 24.12 -12.62
CA SER A 507 -4.86 25.32 -12.43
C SER A 507 -4.79 25.76 -10.98
N ARG A 508 -5.91 25.71 -10.24
CA ARG A 508 -5.95 26.09 -8.82
C ARG A 508 -5.10 25.14 -7.98
N ARG A 509 -5.19 23.83 -8.22
CA ARG A 509 -4.37 22.84 -7.52
C ARG A 509 -2.90 22.94 -7.90
N SER A 510 -2.56 23.09 -9.18
CA SER A 510 -1.18 23.35 -9.62
C SER A 510 -0.62 24.63 -9.01
N PHE A 511 -1.43 25.69 -8.86
CA PHE A 511 -1.03 26.91 -8.16
C PHE A 511 -0.71 26.65 -6.69
N GLN A 512 -1.56 25.90 -5.98
CA GLN A 512 -1.32 25.54 -4.57
C GLN A 512 -0.02 24.72 -4.40
N ARG A 513 0.25 23.78 -5.32
CA ARG A 513 1.51 23.02 -5.35
C ARG A 513 2.71 23.93 -5.56
N LEU A 514 2.62 24.80 -6.57
CA LEU A 514 3.69 25.76 -6.88
C LEU A 514 3.93 26.73 -5.73
N ASP A 515 2.88 27.26 -5.10
CA ASP A 515 3.00 28.13 -3.91
C ASP A 515 3.81 27.47 -2.81
N HIS A 516 3.55 26.18 -2.52
CA HIS A 516 4.28 25.44 -1.50
C HIS A 516 5.76 25.27 -1.86
N HIS A 517 6.05 24.85 -3.10
CA HIS A 517 7.44 24.72 -3.57
C HIS A 517 8.19 26.05 -3.57
N LEU A 518 7.57 27.14 -4.05
CA LEU A 518 8.19 28.45 -4.03
C LEU A 518 8.38 28.98 -2.61
N ALA A 519 7.46 28.69 -1.67
CA ALA A 519 7.61 29.07 -0.27
C ALA A 519 8.79 28.35 0.40
N ASP A 520 8.98 27.06 0.13
CA ASP A 520 10.14 26.30 0.61
C ASP A 520 11.45 26.84 0.02
N LEU A 521 11.50 27.04 -1.30
CA LEU A 521 12.66 27.65 -1.96
C LEU A 521 12.95 29.07 -1.43
N ALA A 522 11.92 29.87 -1.16
CA ALA A 522 12.06 31.21 -0.59
C ALA A 522 12.57 31.16 0.87
N ALA A 523 12.10 30.21 1.68
CA ALA A 523 12.59 30.01 3.05
C ALA A 523 14.10 29.67 3.07
N ARG A 524 14.61 29.07 1.99
CA ARG A 524 16.01 28.72 1.77
C ARG A 524 16.85 29.82 1.09
N ASP A 525 16.27 31.01 0.86
CA ASP A 525 16.89 32.15 0.14
C ASP A 525 17.31 31.78 -1.31
N LEU A 526 16.57 30.87 -1.95
CA LEU A 526 16.85 30.37 -3.31
C LEU A 526 16.11 31.11 -4.40
N LEU A 527 15.09 31.90 -4.04
CA LEU A 527 14.25 32.59 -5.00
C LEU A 527 14.16 34.10 -4.74
N PRO A 528 14.27 34.95 -5.77
CA PRO A 528 13.80 36.32 -5.67
C PRO A 528 12.28 36.32 -5.46
N SER A 529 11.74 37.37 -4.81
CA SER A 529 10.29 37.53 -4.65
C SER A 529 9.61 37.59 -6.03
N HIS A 530 8.95 36.50 -6.43
CA HIS A 530 8.24 36.40 -7.68
C HIS A 530 6.72 36.43 -7.45
N GLU A 531 6.00 37.21 -8.24
CA GLU A 531 4.54 37.16 -8.29
C GLU A 531 4.11 36.04 -9.25
N LEU A 532 3.46 35.00 -8.73
CA LEU A 532 2.91 33.93 -9.53
C LEU A 532 1.70 34.44 -10.33
N LYS A 533 1.70 34.22 -11.64
CA LYS A 533 0.54 34.54 -12.48
C LYS A 533 -0.37 33.31 -12.57
N SER A 534 -1.68 33.53 -12.47
CA SER A 534 -2.71 32.49 -12.61
C SER A 534 -2.92 32.00 -14.06
N ASN A 535 -1.98 32.27 -14.98
CA ASN A 535 -2.08 31.84 -16.37
C ASN A 535 -1.62 30.38 -16.49
N PRO A 536 -2.43 29.45 -17.01
CA PRO A 536 -2.07 28.04 -17.18
C PRO A 536 -0.70 27.81 -17.85
N GLU A 537 -0.38 28.56 -18.89
CA GLU A 537 0.89 28.39 -19.61
C GLU A 537 2.09 28.75 -18.73
N HIS A 538 1.95 29.79 -17.90
CA HIS A 538 3.00 30.17 -16.96
C HIS A 538 3.14 29.16 -15.83
N LEU A 539 2.04 28.54 -15.38
CA LEU A 539 2.09 27.47 -14.37
C LEU A 539 2.79 26.23 -14.92
N LEU A 540 2.50 25.85 -16.17
CA LEU A 540 3.21 24.76 -16.86
C LEU A 540 4.70 25.09 -17.00
N TYR A 541 5.04 26.34 -17.34
CA TYR A 541 6.43 26.81 -17.42
C TYR A 541 7.15 26.69 -16.10
N LEU A 542 6.57 27.23 -15.03
CA LEU A 542 7.15 27.17 -13.70
C LEU A 542 7.33 25.73 -13.24
N THR A 543 6.35 24.86 -13.49
CA THR A 543 6.46 23.43 -13.15
C THR A 543 7.60 22.77 -13.94
N ALA A 544 7.81 23.13 -15.21
CA ALA A 544 8.88 22.60 -16.05
C ALA A 544 10.24 23.05 -15.55
N TRP A 545 10.32 24.33 -15.23
CA TRP A 545 11.50 24.99 -14.68
C TRP A 545 11.91 24.38 -13.33
N LEU A 546 10.96 24.08 -12.46
CA LEU A 546 11.23 23.44 -11.17
C LEU A 546 11.59 21.94 -11.28
N ARG A 547 11.34 21.28 -12.42
CA ARG A 547 11.54 19.83 -12.58
C ARG A 547 12.98 19.40 -12.38
N ASP A 548 13.93 20.15 -12.92
CA ASP A 548 15.36 19.80 -12.92
C ASP A 548 16.15 20.59 -11.87
N LEU A 549 15.45 21.28 -10.95
CA LEU A 549 16.08 21.77 -9.72
C LEU A 549 16.30 20.58 -8.78
N PRO A 550 17.51 20.39 -8.21
CA PRO A 550 17.68 19.39 -7.18
C PRO A 550 16.77 19.73 -6.01
N ALA A 551 16.04 18.74 -5.49
CA ALA A 551 15.63 18.77 -4.10
C ALA A 551 16.92 18.99 -3.30
N ALA A 552 17.01 20.08 -2.53
CA ALA A 552 18.28 20.55 -1.99
C ALA A 552 19.11 19.41 -1.40
N THR A 553 20.39 19.38 -1.78
CA THR A 553 21.40 18.44 -1.31
C THR A 553 21.34 18.33 0.23
N SER A 554 20.85 17.19 0.71
CA SER A 554 21.08 16.59 2.04
C SER A 554 21.28 17.53 3.23
N LEU A 555 20.27 17.60 4.10
CA LEU A 555 20.52 17.63 5.55
C LEU A 555 21.35 16.38 5.90
N ASP A 556 22.51 16.59 6.50
CA ASP A 556 23.69 15.70 6.63
C ASP A 556 23.52 14.20 7.02
N GLU A 557 22.33 13.61 7.12
CA GLU A 557 22.17 12.19 7.55
C GLU A 557 21.08 11.38 6.82
N THR A 558 20.45 11.88 5.73
CA THR A 558 19.57 11.03 4.88
C THR A 558 19.88 11.23 3.41
N TYR A 559 20.60 10.26 2.84
CA TYR A 559 20.94 10.20 1.41
C TYR A 559 19.66 9.90 0.60
N PHE A 560 18.93 10.93 0.20
CA PHE A 560 18.13 10.84 -1.02
C PHE A 560 19.06 11.15 -2.18
N GLY A 561 19.53 10.09 -2.86
CA GLY A 561 20.13 10.25 -4.17
C GLY A 561 19.09 10.85 -5.09
N VAL A 562 19.22 12.14 -5.40
CA VAL A 562 18.44 12.85 -6.43
C VAL A 562 18.69 12.25 -7.83
N GLU A 563 19.58 11.25 -7.94
CA GLU A 563 19.69 10.31 -9.06
C GLU A 563 18.63 9.19 -9.03
N CYS A 564 17.43 9.41 -8.48
CA CYS A 564 16.27 8.71 -9.01
C CYS A 564 16.01 9.31 -10.40
N ASP A 565 16.87 8.99 -11.37
CA ASP A 565 16.57 9.14 -12.78
C ASP A 565 15.22 8.45 -12.96
N TRP A 566 14.13 9.21 -13.12
CA TRP A 566 12.89 8.66 -13.65
C TRP A 566 13.31 7.81 -14.85
N PRO A 567 12.93 6.53 -14.91
CA PRO A 567 13.71 5.55 -15.64
C PRO A 567 13.27 5.59 -17.08
N ASP A 568 13.62 6.67 -17.77
CA ASP A 568 13.64 6.87 -19.20
C ASP A 568 13.77 8.38 -19.48
N GLY A 569 14.71 8.76 -20.34
CA GLY A 569 14.60 10.01 -21.10
C GLY A 569 13.37 10.04 -22.04
N GLU A 570 12.33 9.22 -21.78
CA GLU A 570 11.08 9.06 -22.53
C GLU A 570 9.85 9.61 -21.79
N SER A 571 9.91 9.82 -20.47
CA SER A 571 8.98 10.71 -19.75
C SER A 571 8.92 12.12 -20.35
N ALA A 572 9.91 12.45 -21.18
CA ALA A 572 10.05 13.64 -22.01
C ALA A 572 9.48 13.49 -23.45
N MET A 573 8.51 12.61 -23.73
CA MET A 573 7.75 12.75 -24.98
C MET A 573 6.48 13.56 -24.75
N ALA A 574 6.60 14.87 -24.90
CA ALA A 574 5.46 15.77 -24.98
C ALA A 574 4.43 15.27 -26.00
N CYS A 575 3.18 15.13 -25.56
CA CYS A 575 2.05 14.91 -26.46
C CYS A 575 1.51 16.25 -26.98
N PRO A 576 0.97 16.33 -28.20
CA PRO A 576 0.28 17.54 -28.66
C PRO A 576 -0.87 17.89 -27.69
N PRO A 577 -0.95 19.13 -27.18
CA PRO A 577 -0.40 20.34 -27.80
C PRO A 577 0.95 20.84 -27.27
N PHE A 578 1.67 20.08 -26.43
CA PHE A 578 2.91 20.54 -25.80
C PHE A 578 4.12 20.52 -26.76
N ASN A 579 5.04 21.47 -26.55
CA ASN A 579 6.28 21.58 -27.28
C ASN A 579 7.45 21.02 -26.44
N GLN A 580 8.02 19.90 -26.88
CA GLN A 580 9.11 19.26 -26.15
C GLN A 580 10.33 20.17 -25.97
N GLY A 581 10.72 20.91 -27.02
CA GLY A 581 11.87 21.80 -26.94
C GLY A 581 11.68 22.95 -25.95
N ALA A 582 10.44 23.41 -25.74
CA ALA A 582 10.13 24.42 -24.73
C ALA A 582 10.17 23.85 -23.30
N ILE A 583 9.72 22.60 -23.11
CA ILE A 583 9.83 21.90 -21.83
C ILE A 583 11.30 21.65 -21.48
N ASP A 584 12.09 21.16 -22.43
CA ASP A 584 13.53 20.92 -22.24
C ASP A 584 14.28 22.23 -21.95
N ALA A 585 13.93 23.32 -22.64
CA ALA A 585 14.50 24.64 -22.39
C ALA A 585 14.16 25.15 -20.98
N ALA A 586 12.88 25.08 -20.56
CA ALA A 586 12.47 25.49 -19.23
C ALA A 586 13.17 24.66 -18.15
N ALA A 587 13.28 23.35 -18.33
CA ALA A 587 13.95 22.48 -17.39
C ALA A 587 15.48 22.76 -17.33
N THR A 588 16.09 23.03 -18.48
CA THR A 588 17.48 23.52 -18.55
C THR A 588 17.67 24.83 -17.78
N ASP A 589 16.72 25.76 -17.85
CA ASP A 589 16.75 27.01 -17.08
C ASP A 589 16.68 26.73 -15.57
N GLY A 590 16.03 25.64 -15.14
CA GLY A 590 16.06 25.13 -13.76
C GLY A 590 17.47 24.67 -13.36
N THR A 591 18.11 23.87 -14.20
CA THR A 591 19.51 23.47 -13.99
C THR A 591 20.44 24.69 -13.89
N GLN A 592 20.30 25.68 -14.78
CA GLN A 592 21.10 26.90 -14.73
C GLN A 592 20.84 27.71 -13.44
N ALA A 593 19.60 27.74 -12.95
CA ALA A 593 19.28 28.37 -11.67
C ALA A 593 20.00 27.69 -10.49
N THR A 594 20.16 26.36 -10.55
CA THR A 594 20.96 25.58 -9.58
C THR A 594 22.43 25.99 -9.61
N GLU A 595 23.01 26.15 -10.80
CA GLU A 595 24.40 26.61 -10.94
C GLU A 595 24.55 28.04 -10.39
N ALA A 596 23.63 28.93 -10.77
CA ALA A 596 23.63 30.31 -10.28
C ALA A 596 23.52 30.37 -8.75
N TRP A 597 22.69 29.52 -8.14
CA TRP A 597 22.64 29.38 -6.67
C TRP A 597 23.99 28.99 -6.07
N THR A 598 24.69 28.00 -6.65
CA THR A 598 26.04 27.59 -6.23
C THR A 598 27.01 28.78 -6.24
N PHE A 599 26.84 29.70 -7.18
CA PHE A 599 27.64 30.92 -7.31
C PHE A 599 27.06 32.15 -6.60
N LYS A 600 25.92 32.02 -5.89
CA LYS A 600 25.18 33.12 -5.25
C LYS A 600 24.81 34.25 -6.21
N VAL A 601 24.41 33.87 -7.42
CA VAL A 601 23.95 34.79 -8.47
C VAL A 601 22.44 34.70 -8.56
N ASN A 602 21.77 35.86 -8.53
CA ASN A 602 20.31 35.90 -8.73
C ASN A 602 19.98 35.61 -10.20
N MET A 603 19.08 34.66 -10.43
CA MET A 603 18.52 34.38 -11.75
C MET A 603 17.05 34.83 -11.81
N PRO A 604 16.68 35.72 -12.75
CA PRO A 604 15.26 36.02 -12.98
C PRO A 604 14.59 34.83 -13.67
N ILE A 605 13.37 34.49 -13.25
CA ILE A 605 12.53 33.55 -13.99
C ILE A 605 11.82 34.34 -15.09
N GLU A 606 12.37 34.29 -16.30
CA GLU A 606 11.70 34.83 -17.48
C GLU A 606 11.06 33.67 -18.24
N SER A 607 9.74 33.71 -18.44
CA SER A 607 9.07 32.67 -19.23
C SER A 607 9.54 32.77 -20.69
N ALA A 608 10.27 31.76 -21.16
CA ALA A 608 10.37 31.49 -22.58
C ALA A 608 9.02 30.94 -23.07
N SER A 609 8.39 31.63 -24.01
CA SER A 609 7.02 31.36 -24.47
C SER A 609 6.89 30.05 -25.27
N ASP A 610 5.66 29.51 -25.29
CA ASP A 610 5.15 28.43 -26.16
C ASP A 610 5.33 26.99 -25.67
N ILE A 611 5.23 26.72 -24.36
CA ILE A 611 5.11 25.32 -23.86
C ILE A 611 3.90 24.63 -24.49
N CYS A 612 2.82 25.37 -24.70
CA CYS A 612 1.69 24.92 -25.51
C CYS A 612 1.75 25.58 -26.88
N SER A 613 1.58 24.79 -27.94
CA SER A 613 1.45 25.28 -29.32
C SER A 613 0.22 26.17 -29.56
N THR A 614 -0.72 26.20 -28.61
CA THR A 614 -1.90 27.06 -28.60
C THR A 614 -2.14 27.53 -27.18
N ASN A 615 -2.62 28.76 -27.01
CA ASN A 615 -2.97 29.29 -25.70
C ASN A 615 -4.01 28.37 -25.01
N PRO A 616 -3.70 27.82 -23.82
CA PRO A 616 -4.60 26.87 -23.15
C PRO A 616 -6.00 27.43 -22.86
N GLN A 617 -6.10 28.71 -22.52
CA GLN A 617 -7.39 29.35 -22.27
C GLN A 617 -8.22 29.45 -23.55
N GLN A 618 -7.59 29.82 -24.66
CA GLN A 618 -8.24 29.87 -25.96
C GLN A 618 -8.73 28.48 -26.39
N LEU A 619 -7.91 27.44 -26.18
CA LEU A 619 -8.28 26.05 -26.48
C LEU A 619 -9.54 25.63 -25.71
N VAL A 620 -9.62 25.99 -24.43
CA VAL A 620 -10.77 25.68 -23.57
C VAL A 620 -12.02 26.44 -24.02
N ASP A 621 -11.89 27.72 -24.34
CA ASP A 621 -13.03 28.54 -24.75
C ASP A 621 -13.65 28.03 -26.06
N GLU A 622 -12.80 27.62 -27.01
CA GLU A 622 -13.25 27.04 -28.28
C GLU A 622 -13.88 25.65 -28.07
N ALA A 623 -13.20 24.75 -27.35
CA ALA A 623 -13.71 23.42 -27.06
C ALA A 623 -15.03 23.45 -26.25
N ARG A 624 -15.16 24.39 -25.31
CA ARG A 624 -16.41 24.66 -24.56
C ARG A 624 -17.54 25.03 -25.50
N LYS A 625 -17.29 25.99 -26.41
CA LYS A 625 -18.29 26.45 -27.37
C LYS A 625 -18.75 25.29 -28.26
N GLN A 626 -17.80 24.52 -28.81
CA GLN A 626 -18.10 23.35 -29.64
C GLN A 626 -18.89 22.28 -28.89
N LEU A 627 -18.55 22.01 -27.62
CA LEU A 627 -19.26 21.03 -26.79
C LEU A 627 -20.73 21.44 -26.55
N ILE A 628 -20.98 22.72 -26.24
CA ILE A 628 -22.33 23.25 -26.03
C ILE A 628 -23.15 23.16 -27.33
N GLU A 629 -22.57 23.56 -28.46
CA GLU A 629 -23.20 23.47 -29.77
C GLU A 629 -23.53 22.02 -30.13
N MET A 630 -22.57 21.11 -29.94
CA MET A 630 -22.74 19.68 -30.24
C MET A 630 -23.84 19.04 -29.41
N ARG A 631 -23.87 19.27 -28.09
CA ARG A 631 -24.95 18.77 -27.22
C ARG A 631 -26.32 19.27 -27.64
N ARG A 632 -26.41 20.51 -28.12
CA ARG A 632 -27.66 21.09 -28.62
C ARG A 632 -28.10 20.37 -29.91
N SER A 633 -27.17 20.13 -30.83
CA SER A 633 -27.43 19.42 -32.09
C SER A 633 -27.90 17.99 -31.82
N LEU A 634 -27.13 17.22 -31.05
CA LEU A 634 -27.47 15.83 -30.70
C LEU A 634 -28.81 15.72 -29.97
N ARG A 635 -29.15 16.68 -29.10
CA ARG A 635 -30.45 16.70 -28.43
C ARG A 635 -31.61 16.92 -29.40
N GLN A 636 -31.43 17.73 -30.44
CA GLN A 636 -32.45 17.93 -31.48
C GLN A 636 -32.66 16.64 -32.27
N LEU A 637 -31.57 15.99 -32.69
CA LEU A 637 -31.63 14.70 -33.39
C LEU A 637 -32.26 13.58 -32.56
N ALA A 638 -31.88 13.46 -31.28
CA ALA A 638 -32.43 12.44 -30.38
C ALA A 638 -33.92 12.63 -30.08
N SER A 639 -34.48 13.82 -30.31
CA SER A 639 -35.88 14.15 -30.04
C SER A 639 -36.81 14.06 -31.26
N GLY A 640 -36.25 13.98 -32.46
CA GLY A 640 -36.99 13.91 -33.73
C GLY A 640 -37.12 12.47 -34.19
#